data_AF-A0A3N8CCU8-F1
#
_entry.id   AF-A0A3N8CCU8-F1
#
_cell.length_a   1.000
_cell.length_b   1.000
_cell.length_c   1.000
_cell.angle_alpha   90.00
_cell.angle_beta   90.00
_cell.angle_gamma   90.00
#
_symmetry.space_group_name_H-M   'P 1'
#
loop_
_entity.id
_entity.type
_entity.pdbx_description
1 polymer ?
#
loop_
_entity_poly.entity_id
_entity_poly.type
_entity_poly.pdbx_seq_one_letter_code
_entity_poly.pdbx_strand_id
1 'polypeptide(L)'
;MSSPEASRSAESAAPLSAIIIGAGFAGIGMAVALQRAGIHDFVIVERSHDVGGVWRDNRYPGAACDVPSHLYSFSFEPNPNWSRIFAPQPEIYAYLQHCARKYGLARHLRFGAEVAHAQYDEARALWDVTLVDGTTLSAAVLVSGTGQLSRPAMPDLPGIDTFRGRAFHSAHWDHDYPLAGKRVAVVGTGASAIQFVPAIAGDVERLVVFQRSPAYVIPRPDRAYRPWEQALLRRLPWAMKLHRAAIYVRYESRAIAFTRLHGLMDVAVGRPFRKLLARDVRDPALRDRLTPDYPIGCKRLLLSSDYLATIGRDNVALVTQRIRLVTETGIETDDGVHHPVDAIVYGTGFAATEFLSPMRITGRDGLDLNDAWRRGAQAYLGLTVPGFPNFFMLYGPNTNLGHNSIVYMLESQIAHVMRCVRAMRRDGARAIDVDPRRYRRYNAHVQQRLEGSVWSGCKSWYVDASGHNSTNWPGFTLTYRWITRFTGLSAYRFTQPATPAHGVVVAPPAGRVEALAAASLRGFLRVAFRPLIGPPFGARMQRRVVALLSPLMPGAGGTLRYRTSAAGVPVEVIAPKRGDAGGAILYLHGGAFCLGGPHTHRGVTTRLATEAGLPVWAPDYRLAPEHPSPAALDDALAAYDALRAQGHAPHRIVLAGDSAGGALALALALALRERGEPAAAALLLISPVTDPALGGDTLASRRHDDPMIRRGWLEQGLRWYHGAGSLAPRGPLDTDLRGLPPMLVQAGDQEVLLSDARRLAEHALACGVPCRLEIHAARWHVFHLQAFYLRSARDALRTLAGFAAQRVAATA
;
A
#
# COMPACT_ATOMS: atom_id res chain seq x y z
N MET A 1 -23.70 -44.57 -18.10
CA MET A 1 -23.43 -44.49 -16.65
C MET A 1 -22.22 -43.59 -16.47
N SER A 2 -22.45 -42.35 -16.06
CA SER A 2 -21.43 -41.32 -15.82
C SER A 2 -21.75 -40.72 -14.47
N SER A 3 -20.88 -40.95 -13.48
CA SER A 3 -21.06 -40.57 -12.09
C SER A 3 -21.08 -39.05 -11.91
N PRO A 4 -22.12 -38.47 -11.29
CA PRO A 4 -22.15 -37.07 -10.89
C PRO A 4 -21.95 -36.96 -9.37
N GLU A 5 -20.73 -37.15 -8.87
CA GLU A 5 -20.42 -36.95 -7.44
C GLU A 5 -19.00 -36.38 -7.26
N ALA A 6 -18.86 -35.07 -7.51
CA ALA A 6 -17.72 -34.26 -7.06
C ALA A 6 -18.12 -32.77 -6.89
N SER A 7 -19.37 -32.50 -6.53
CA SER A 7 -19.88 -31.14 -6.34
C SER A 7 -20.95 -31.12 -5.26
N ARG A 8 -20.49 -31.18 -4.01
CA ARG A 8 -21.15 -30.94 -2.70
C ARG A 8 -20.10 -31.44 -1.68
N SER A 9 -19.49 -30.67 -0.80
CA SER A 9 -20.00 -29.55 0.00
C SER A 9 -18.82 -28.73 0.57
N ALA A 10 -18.59 -27.52 0.06
CA ALA A 10 -17.96 -26.48 0.88
C ALA A 10 -19.11 -25.84 1.67
N GLU A 11 -19.39 -26.34 2.88
CA GLU A 11 -20.26 -25.63 3.83
C GLU A 11 -19.70 -24.22 4.00
N SER A 12 -20.40 -23.20 3.49
CA SER A 12 -19.92 -21.83 3.52
C SER A 12 -19.98 -21.31 4.95
N ALA A 13 -18.93 -21.56 5.72
CA ALA A 13 -18.69 -20.85 6.97
C ALA A 13 -18.77 -19.34 6.68
N ALA A 14 -19.48 -18.60 7.53
CA ALA A 14 -19.57 -17.15 7.40
C ALA A 14 -18.15 -16.55 7.29
N PRO A 15 -17.93 -15.57 6.40
CA PRO A 15 -16.61 -15.00 6.20
C PRO A 15 -16.11 -14.35 7.50
N LEU A 16 -14.84 -14.57 7.82
CA LEU A 16 -14.21 -14.05 9.03
C LEU A 16 -13.99 -12.53 8.91
N SER A 17 -13.90 -11.83 10.04
CA SER A 17 -13.43 -10.43 10.05
C SER A 17 -11.97 -10.34 9.61
N ALA A 18 -11.11 -11.30 9.99
CA ALA A 18 -9.71 -11.27 9.61
C ALA A 18 -9.03 -12.66 9.54
N ILE A 19 -8.07 -12.79 8.63
CA ILE A 19 -7.06 -13.85 8.62
C ILE A 19 -5.69 -13.24 8.88
N ILE A 20 -4.93 -13.80 9.81
CA ILE A 20 -3.56 -13.42 10.14
C ILE A 20 -2.62 -14.55 9.71
N ILE A 21 -1.60 -14.26 8.90
CA ILE A 21 -0.61 -15.24 8.46
C ILE A 21 0.65 -15.13 9.32
N GLY A 22 0.96 -16.17 10.09
CA GLY A 22 2.14 -16.28 10.96
C GLY A 22 1.88 -15.96 12.43
N ALA A 23 2.47 -16.74 13.33
CA ALA A 23 2.27 -16.66 14.77
C ALA A 23 3.50 -16.14 15.57
N GLY A 24 4.26 -15.20 14.97
CA GLY A 24 5.32 -14.45 15.65
C GLY A 24 4.82 -13.23 16.43
N PHE A 25 5.73 -12.31 16.80
CA PHE A 25 5.38 -11.02 17.44
C PHE A 25 4.30 -10.24 16.67
N ALA A 26 4.37 -10.22 15.34
CA ALA A 26 3.42 -9.53 14.48
C ALA A 26 2.01 -10.12 14.63
N GLY A 27 1.87 -11.43 14.43
CA GLY A 27 0.58 -12.11 14.47
C GLY A 27 -0.05 -12.12 15.86
N ILE A 28 0.73 -12.43 16.91
CA ILE A 28 0.27 -12.38 18.30
C ILE A 28 -0.19 -10.96 18.66
N GLY A 29 0.61 -9.94 18.34
CA GLY A 29 0.26 -8.55 18.62
C GLY A 29 -1.02 -8.11 17.89
N MET A 30 -1.18 -8.50 16.63
CA MET A 30 -2.37 -8.20 15.83
C MET A 30 -3.62 -8.88 16.40
N ALA A 31 -3.53 -10.16 16.75
CA ALA A 31 -4.64 -10.91 17.35
C ALA A 31 -5.12 -10.30 18.67
N VAL A 32 -4.18 -9.92 19.56
CA VAL A 32 -4.51 -9.21 20.81
C VAL A 32 -5.18 -7.86 20.52
N ALA A 33 -4.73 -7.14 19.49
CA ALA A 33 -5.34 -5.86 19.11
C ALA A 33 -6.76 -6.03 18.54
N LEU A 34 -7.02 -7.09 17.77
CA LEU A 34 -8.38 -7.45 17.31
C LEU A 34 -9.29 -7.76 18.50
N GLN A 35 -8.86 -8.62 19.42
CA GLN A 35 -9.64 -8.99 20.62
C GLN A 35 -9.96 -7.75 21.48
N ARG A 36 -8.99 -6.84 21.68
CA ARG A 36 -9.22 -5.59 22.42
C ARG A 36 -10.19 -4.63 21.73
N ALA A 37 -10.39 -4.77 20.43
CA ALA A 37 -11.38 -4.03 19.67
C ALA A 37 -12.74 -4.75 19.58
N GLY A 38 -12.93 -5.86 20.31
CA GLY A 38 -14.16 -6.66 20.29
C GLY A 38 -14.32 -7.50 19.01
N ILE A 39 -13.23 -7.78 18.31
CA ILE A 39 -13.21 -8.61 17.09
C ILE A 39 -12.69 -9.98 17.49
N HIS A 40 -13.54 -11.00 17.41
CA HIS A 40 -13.24 -12.37 17.83
C HIS A 40 -13.37 -13.40 16.70
N ASP A 41 -14.01 -13.03 15.60
CA ASP A 41 -14.16 -13.79 14.37
C ASP A 41 -12.90 -13.65 13.50
N PHE A 42 -11.78 -14.19 13.98
CA PHE A 42 -10.53 -14.23 13.22
C PHE A 42 -9.78 -15.53 13.46
N VAL A 43 -8.87 -15.84 12.54
CA VAL A 43 -7.96 -16.99 12.60
C VAL A 43 -6.52 -16.55 12.35
N ILE A 44 -5.58 -17.21 13.02
CA ILE A 44 -4.14 -17.13 12.79
C ILE A 44 -3.72 -18.46 12.16
N VAL A 45 -3.18 -18.42 10.94
CA VAL A 45 -2.63 -19.59 10.25
C VAL A 45 -1.11 -19.59 10.38
N GLU A 46 -0.55 -20.69 10.84
CA GLU A 46 0.88 -20.88 11.06
C GLU A 46 1.32 -22.22 10.48
N ARG A 47 2.34 -22.19 9.62
CA ARG A 47 2.91 -23.39 8.99
C ARG A 47 3.46 -24.37 10.02
N SER A 48 4.04 -23.87 11.10
CA SER A 48 4.70 -24.69 12.11
C SER A 48 3.72 -25.15 13.19
N HIS A 49 4.21 -25.93 14.16
CA HIS A 49 3.38 -26.52 15.23
C HIS A 49 3.39 -25.78 16.57
N ASP A 50 3.93 -24.56 16.61
CA ASP A 50 3.85 -23.69 17.77
C ASP A 50 4.00 -22.21 17.38
N VAL A 51 3.68 -21.30 18.29
CA VAL A 51 3.92 -19.86 18.15
C VAL A 51 5.41 -19.52 18.26
N GLY A 52 5.79 -18.28 17.95
CA GLY A 52 7.14 -17.76 18.25
C GLY A 52 7.91 -17.24 17.03
N GLY A 53 7.57 -17.72 15.83
CA GLY A 53 8.24 -17.33 14.59
C GLY A 53 9.75 -17.55 14.67
N VAL A 54 10.55 -16.51 14.37
CA VAL A 54 12.02 -16.61 14.38
C VAL A 54 12.59 -17.12 15.71
N TRP A 55 11.93 -16.87 16.83
CA TRP A 55 12.38 -17.34 18.15
C TRP A 55 12.02 -18.79 18.42
N ARG A 56 11.09 -19.40 17.67
CA ARG A 56 10.85 -20.84 17.70
C ARG A 56 11.87 -21.56 16.82
N ASP A 57 12.19 -20.98 15.66
CA ASP A 57 13.01 -21.63 14.62
C ASP A 57 14.52 -21.54 14.92
N ASN A 58 15.03 -20.37 15.32
CA ASN A 58 16.46 -20.15 15.52
C ASN A 58 16.94 -20.61 16.90
N ARG A 59 17.12 -21.93 17.07
CA ARG A 59 17.52 -22.57 18.34
C ARG A 59 19.02 -22.88 18.47
N TYR A 60 19.85 -22.29 17.63
CA TYR A 60 21.29 -22.50 17.68
C TYR A 60 21.90 -22.03 19.03
N PRO A 61 22.98 -22.67 19.53
CA PRO A 61 23.65 -22.27 20.77
C PRO A 61 24.06 -20.80 20.76
N GLY A 62 23.77 -20.08 21.84
CA GLY A 62 24.08 -18.64 21.95
C GLY A 62 23.10 -17.69 21.26
N ALA A 63 22.02 -18.20 20.65
CA ALA A 63 20.95 -17.37 20.07
C ALA A 63 20.39 -16.39 21.11
N ALA A 64 20.48 -15.09 20.83
CA ALA A 64 20.01 -14.03 21.72
C ALA A 64 19.61 -12.76 20.95
N CYS A 65 18.76 -11.94 21.56
CA CYS A 65 18.40 -10.64 20.98
C CYS A 65 19.56 -9.64 21.07
N ASP A 66 19.64 -8.73 20.09
CA ASP A 66 20.57 -7.61 20.06
C ASP A 66 19.93 -6.30 20.58
N VAL A 67 18.68 -6.36 21.03
CA VAL A 67 17.94 -5.28 21.68
C VAL A 67 17.69 -5.67 23.14
N PRO A 68 17.81 -4.73 24.10
CA PRO A 68 17.55 -5.05 25.50
C PRO A 68 16.14 -5.58 25.75
N SER A 69 16.03 -6.62 26.58
CA SER A 69 14.84 -7.45 26.78
C SER A 69 13.60 -6.64 27.16
N HIS A 70 13.74 -5.66 28.05
CA HIS A 70 12.62 -4.80 28.46
C HIS A 70 12.09 -3.88 27.34
N LEU A 71 12.84 -3.68 26.26
CA LEU A 71 12.40 -2.97 25.05
C LEU A 71 11.97 -3.94 23.94
N TYR A 72 12.54 -5.13 23.90
CA TYR A 72 12.17 -6.23 22.99
C TYR A 72 11.05 -7.11 23.57
N SER A 73 9.97 -6.45 23.99
CA SER A 73 8.74 -7.08 24.49
C SER A 73 7.54 -6.18 24.12
N PHE A 74 6.32 -6.71 24.14
CA PHE A 74 5.14 -5.88 23.98
C PHE A 74 5.05 -4.83 25.09
N SER A 75 4.73 -3.59 24.74
CA SER A 75 4.53 -2.51 25.71
C SER A 75 3.27 -2.71 26.54
N PHE A 76 2.30 -3.46 26.02
CA PHE A 76 1.09 -3.85 26.74
C PHE A 76 1.24 -5.11 27.58
N GLU A 77 2.34 -5.86 27.43
CA GLU A 77 2.64 -7.06 28.20
C GLU A 77 4.12 -7.09 28.60
N PRO A 78 4.56 -6.17 29.47
CA PRO A 78 5.95 -6.10 29.88
C PRO A 78 6.30 -7.27 30.83
N ASN A 79 7.49 -7.87 30.64
CA ASN A 79 7.96 -8.99 31.46
C ASN A 79 8.99 -8.49 32.49
N PRO A 80 8.71 -8.60 33.81
CA PRO A 80 9.64 -8.19 34.87
C PRO A 80 10.67 -9.27 35.22
N ASN A 81 10.53 -10.48 34.67
CA ASN A 81 11.34 -11.65 35.03
C ASN A 81 12.50 -11.90 34.06
N TRP A 82 12.82 -10.93 33.18
CA TRP A 82 13.95 -11.07 32.27
C TRP A 82 15.23 -11.40 33.05
N SER A 83 15.91 -12.48 32.67
CA SER A 83 17.09 -12.98 33.36
C SER A 83 18.31 -12.07 33.14
N ARG A 84 18.42 -11.48 31.93
CA ARG A 84 19.57 -10.67 31.48
C ARG A 84 19.13 -9.49 30.63
N ILE A 85 20.03 -8.52 30.47
CA ILE A 85 19.81 -7.34 29.62
C ILE A 85 19.47 -7.77 28.19
N PHE A 86 20.17 -8.77 27.64
CA PHE A 86 19.86 -9.35 26.33
C PHE A 86 19.39 -10.80 26.51
N ALA A 87 18.08 -11.00 26.43
CA ALA A 87 17.47 -12.30 26.69
C ALA A 87 17.93 -13.35 25.64
N PRO A 88 18.26 -14.57 26.09
CA PRO A 88 18.52 -15.69 25.19
C PRO A 88 17.20 -16.13 24.52
N GLN A 89 17.33 -16.81 23.39
CA GLN A 89 16.19 -17.25 22.58
C GLN A 89 15.13 -18.04 23.38
N PRO A 90 15.48 -19.01 24.26
CA PRO A 90 14.47 -19.78 24.99
C PRO A 90 13.57 -18.91 25.85
N GLU A 91 14.11 -17.82 26.41
CA GLU A 91 13.35 -16.91 27.27
C GLU A 91 12.36 -16.06 26.47
N ILE A 92 12.76 -15.61 25.27
CA ILE A 92 11.88 -14.85 24.36
C ILE A 92 10.79 -15.76 23.78
N TYR A 93 11.13 -17.00 23.44
CA TYR A 93 10.17 -17.99 22.99
C TYR A 93 9.13 -18.29 24.08
N ALA A 94 9.58 -18.55 25.32
CA ALA A 94 8.68 -18.75 26.46
C ALA A 94 7.78 -17.53 26.73
N TYR A 95 8.31 -16.30 26.54
CA TYR A 95 7.52 -15.08 26.63
C TYR A 95 6.41 -15.02 25.58
N LEU A 96 6.68 -15.38 24.32
CA LEU A 96 5.66 -15.39 23.27
C LEU A 96 4.59 -16.46 23.51
N GLN A 97 4.98 -17.64 23.99
CA GLN A 97 4.04 -18.68 24.43
C GLN A 97 3.19 -18.20 25.61
N HIS A 98 3.79 -17.48 26.58
CA HIS A 98 3.05 -16.86 27.67
C HIS A 98 2.01 -15.87 27.16
N CYS A 99 2.36 -15.00 26.21
CA CYS A 99 1.40 -14.09 25.60
C CYS A 99 0.25 -14.86 24.91
N ALA A 100 0.56 -15.88 24.11
CA ALA A 100 -0.46 -16.68 23.43
C ALA A 100 -1.43 -17.35 24.42
N ARG A 101 -0.92 -17.89 25.54
CA ARG A 101 -1.75 -18.46 26.62
C ARG A 101 -2.58 -17.40 27.35
N LYS A 102 -1.95 -16.31 27.80
CA LYS A 102 -2.59 -15.25 28.59
C LYS A 102 -3.77 -14.61 27.85
N TYR A 103 -3.64 -14.43 26.54
CA TYR A 103 -4.68 -13.85 25.69
C TYR A 103 -5.60 -14.90 25.03
N GLY A 104 -5.51 -16.17 25.44
CA GLY A 104 -6.40 -17.23 24.97
C GLY A 104 -6.37 -17.44 23.46
N LEU A 105 -5.21 -17.29 22.82
CA LEU A 105 -5.09 -17.32 21.35
C LEU A 105 -5.19 -18.73 20.77
N ALA A 106 -5.08 -19.79 21.59
CA ALA A 106 -5.13 -21.18 21.15
C ALA A 106 -6.36 -21.49 20.27
N ARG A 107 -7.55 -20.98 20.62
CA ARG A 107 -8.79 -21.18 19.85
C ARG A 107 -8.81 -20.49 18.48
N HIS A 108 -7.90 -19.54 18.26
CA HIS A 108 -7.77 -18.82 16.99
C HIS A 108 -6.61 -19.34 16.15
N LEU A 109 -5.75 -20.20 16.69
CA LEU A 109 -4.55 -20.70 16.03
C LEU A 109 -4.85 -21.98 15.25
N ARG A 110 -4.41 -22.01 13.99
CA ARG A 110 -4.35 -23.21 13.15
C ARG A 110 -2.88 -23.46 12.80
N PHE A 111 -2.32 -24.50 13.39
CA PHE A 111 -0.97 -24.97 13.14
C PHE A 111 -0.93 -25.94 11.97
N GLY A 112 0.24 -26.14 11.35
CA GLY A 112 0.35 -26.93 10.12
C GLY A 112 -0.35 -26.29 8.91
N ALA A 113 -0.81 -25.05 9.04
CA ALA A 113 -1.59 -24.34 8.04
C ALA A 113 -0.68 -23.40 7.24
N GLU A 114 -0.04 -23.93 6.20
CA GLU A 114 0.73 -23.14 5.24
C GLU A 114 -0.19 -22.56 4.17
N VAL A 115 -0.06 -21.26 3.91
CA VAL A 115 -0.84 -20.56 2.87
C VAL A 115 -0.14 -20.72 1.53
N ALA A 116 -0.85 -21.24 0.53
CA ALA A 116 -0.34 -21.38 -0.84
C ALA A 116 -0.61 -20.12 -1.66
N HIS A 117 -1.86 -19.64 -1.67
CA HIS A 117 -2.25 -18.42 -2.36
C HIS A 117 -3.40 -17.70 -1.67
N ALA A 118 -3.52 -16.40 -1.90
CA ALA A 118 -4.68 -15.59 -1.51
C ALA A 118 -5.13 -14.72 -2.68
N GLN A 119 -6.45 -14.66 -2.91
CA GLN A 119 -7.07 -13.91 -4.00
C GLN A 119 -8.14 -12.97 -3.47
N TYR A 120 -8.15 -11.73 -3.96
CA TYR A 120 -9.18 -10.75 -3.64
C TYR A 120 -10.40 -10.91 -4.56
N ASP A 121 -11.57 -11.11 -3.95
CA ASP A 121 -12.87 -11.10 -4.62
C ASP A 121 -13.46 -9.68 -4.56
N GLU A 122 -13.50 -9.01 -5.72
CA GLU A 122 -14.02 -7.65 -5.84
C GLU A 122 -15.52 -7.54 -5.54
N ALA A 123 -16.31 -8.54 -5.94
CA ALA A 123 -17.77 -8.51 -5.81
C ALA A 123 -18.20 -8.67 -4.35
N ARG A 124 -17.53 -9.55 -3.61
CA ARG A 124 -17.78 -9.75 -2.17
C ARG A 124 -16.96 -8.80 -1.28
N ALA A 125 -15.93 -8.16 -1.82
CA ALA A 125 -14.92 -7.40 -1.08
C ALA A 125 -14.25 -8.23 0.03
N LEU A 126 -13.88 -9.47 -0.30
CA LEU A 126 -13.28 -10.45 0.61
C LEU A 126 -11.97 -10.99 0.04
N TRP A 127 -11.12 -11.52 0.90
CA TRP A 127 -9.98 -12.36 0.55
C TRP A 127 -10.35 -13.82 0.70
N ASP A 128 -10.12 -14.61 -0.34
CA ASP A 128 -10.11 -16.07 -0.27
C ASP A 128 -8.67 -16.55 -0.14
N VAL A 129 -8.37 -17.27 0.93
CA VAL A 129 -7.04 -17.74 1.31
C VAL A 129 -7.03 -19.26 1.24
N THR A 130 -6.26 -19.81 0.31
CA THR A 130 -6.14 -21.26 0.11
C THR A 130 -4.85 -21.78 0.73
N LEU A 131 -4.99 -22.79 1.58
CA LEU A 131 -3.90 -23.49 2.22
C LEU A 131 -3.31 -24.57 1.30
N VAL A 132 -2.12 -25.06 1.63
CA VAL A 132 -1.44 -26.13 0.87
C VAL A 132 -2.24 -27.43 0.86
N ASP A 133 -3.03 -27.70 1.90
CA ASP A 133 -3.91 -28.87 1.99
C ASP A 133 -5.22 -28.76 1.16
N GLY A 134 -5.41 -27.64 0.46
CA GLY A 134 -6.60 -27.37 -0.35
C GLY A 134 -7.74 -26.68 0.39
N THR A 135 -7.64 -26.48 1.71
CA THR A 135 -8.65 -25.75 2.49
C THR A 135 -8.67 -24.27 2.11
N THR A 136 -9.86 -23.71 1.84
CA THR A 136 -10.03 -22.27 1.59
C THR A 136 -10.75 -21.59 2.74
N LEU A 137 -10.24 -20.43 3.17
CA LEU A 137 -10.80 -19.58 4.21
C LEU A 137 -11.08 -18.18 3.63
N SER A 138 -12.25 -17.62 3.91
CA SER A 138 -12.60 -16.28 3.45
C SER A 138 -12.60 -15.27 4.60
N ALA A 139 -12.07 -14.06 4.35
CA ALA A 139 -12.11 -12.98 5.34
C ALA A 139 -12.16 -11.58 4.73
N ALA A 140 -12.70 -10.62 5.49
CA ALA A 140 -12.73 -9.21 5.08
C ALA A 140 -11.33 -8.58 5.04
N VAL A 141 -10.48 -8.90 6.03
CA VAL A 141 -9.12 -8.35 6.18
C VAL A 141 -8.08 -9.45 6.17
N LEU A 142 -7.02 -9.29 5.38
CA LEU A 142 -5.88 -10.19 5.36
C LEU A 142 -4.65 -9.48 5.92
N VAL A 143 -4.01 -10.07 6.93
CA VAL A 143 -2.80 -9.51 7.56
C VAL A 143 -1.66 -10.50 7.47
N SER A 144 -0.59 -10.16 6.73
CA SER A 144 0.65 -10.92 6.77
C SER A 144 1.54 -10.49 7.94
N GLY A 145 1.93 -11.44 8.77
CA GLY A 145 2.90 -11.32 9.85
C GLY A 145 4.09 -12.26 9.70
N THR A 146 4.44 -12.65 8.47
CA THR A 146 5.49 -13.65 8.14
C THR A 146 6.91 -13.17 8.44
N GLY A 147 7.10 -11.86 8.63
CA GLY A 147 8.41 -11.25 8.85
C GLY A 147 9.33 -11.27 7.62
N GLN A 148 10.52 -10.68 7.76
CA GLN A 148 11.52 -10.58 6.68
C GLN A 148 12.61 -11.66 6.76
N LEU A 149 12.77 -12.34 7.89
CA LEU A 149 13.92 -13.21 8.18
C LEU A 149 13.48 -14.64 8.55
N SER A 150 12.60 -15.21 7.73
CA SER A 150 11.98 -16.53 7.99
C SER A 150 12.45 -17.63 7.04
N ARG A 151 12.91 -17.29 5.82
CA ARG A 151 13.41 -18.25 4.84
C ARG A 151 14.95 -18.28 4.79
N PRO A 152 15.59 -19.37 5.26
CA PRO A 152 17.04 -19.52 5.18
C PRO A 152 17.56 -19.40 3.75
N ALA A 153 18.68 -18.71 3.58
CA ALA A 153 19.37 -18.62 2.30
C ALA A 153 20.50 -19.65 2.28
N MET A 154 20.30 -20.75 1.56
CA MET A 154 21.37 -21.72 1.32
C MET A 154 22.40 -21.12 0.35
N PRO A 155 23.71 -21.34 0.57
CA PRO A 155 24.72 -20.87 -0.36
C PRO A 155 24.69 -21.71 -1.64
N ASP A 156 24.89 -21.06 -2.78
CA ASP A 156 25.09 -21.73 -4.06
C ASP A 156 26.55 -22.17 -4.17
N LEU A 157 26.82 -23.43 -3.79
CA LEU A 157 28.16 -24.04 -3.79
C LEU A 157 28.12 -25.34 -4.59
N PRO A 158 29.02 -25.53 -5.58
CA PRO A 158 29.13 -26.81 -6.28
C PRO A 158 29.41 -27.95 -5.30
N GLY A 159 28.74 -29.10 -5.49
CA GLY A 159 28.94 -30.29 -4.65
C GLY A 159 28.30 -30.23 -3.25
N ILE A 160 27.46 -29.22 -2.95
CA ILE A 160 26.83 -29.10 -1.63
C ILE A 160 26.04 -30.35 -1.22
N ASP A 161 25.43 -31.05 -2.17
CA ASP A 161 24.63 -32.26 -1.95
C ASP A 161 25.46 -33.56 -1.86
N THR A 162 26.76 -33.51 -2.16
CA THR A 162 27.63 -34.71 -2.17
C THR A 162 28.37 -34.93 -0.84
N PHE A 163 28.31 -33.96 0.08
CA PHE A 163 28.96 -34.07 1.38
C PHE A 163 28.39 -35.24 2.20
N ARG A 164 29.26 -36.16 2.64
CA ARG A 164 28.85 -37.35 3.40
C ARG A 164 28.69 -37.08 4.89
N GLY A 165 29.22 -35.97 5.40
CA GLY A 165 29.06 -35.54 6.79
C GLY A 165 27.73 -34.84 7.04
N ARG A 166 27.57 -34.22 8.21
CA ARG A 166 26.32 -33.54 8.59
C ARG A 166 26.33 -32.07 8.19
N ALA A 167 25.40 -31.63 7.35
CA ALA A 167 25.28 -30.22 6.94
C ALA A 167 23.89 -29.64 7.27
N PHE A 168 23.85 -28.45 7.87
CA PHE A 168 22.60 -27.77 8.21
C PHE A 168 22.75 -26.25 8.32
N HIS A 169 21.65 -25.53 8.13
CA HIS A 169 21.59 -24.08 8.33
C HIS A 169 21.29 -23.73 9.79
N SER A 170 21.86 -22.63 10.29
CA SER A 170 21.69 -22.20 11.69
C SER A 170 20.23 -22.04 12.14
N ALA A 171 19.33 -21.65 11.23
CA ALA A 171 17.88 -21.55 11.47
C ALA A 171 17.16 -22.91 11.63
N HIS A 172 17.79 -24.01 11.24
CA HIS A 172 17.29 -25.38 11.39
C HIS A 172 18.34 -26.21 12.14
N TRP A 173 18.77 -25.69 13.30
CA TRP A 173 19.82 -26.31 14.09
C TRP A 173 19.46 -27.75 14.45
N ASP A 174 20.37 -28.68 14.13
CA ASP A 174 20.22 -30.09 14.45
C ASP A 174 20.71 -30.36 15.87
N HIS A 175 19.78 -30.60 16.78
CA HIS A 175 20.11 -30.91 18.19
C HIS A 175 20.46 -32.37 18.41
N ASP A 176 20.17 -33.25 17.45
CA ASP A 176 20.40 -34.69 17.57
C ASP A 176 21.83 -35.07 17.14
N TYR A 177 22.56 -34.14 16.53
CA TYR A 177 23.93 -34.32 16.09
C TYR A 177 24.94 -33.57 17.00
N PRO A 178 25.64 -34.26 17.92
CA PRO A 178 26.61 -33.63 18.81
C PRO A 178 27.86 -33.19 18.03
N LEU A 179 28.24 -31.92 18.19
CA LEU A 179 29.46 -31.35 17.58
C LEU A 179 30.72 -31.59 18.44
N ALA A 180 30.56 -32.10 19.66
CA ALA A 180 31.68 -32.31 20.57
C ALA A 180 32.72 -33.27 19.97
N GLY A 181 34.00 -32.86 19.99
CA GLY A 181 35.11 -33.62 19.42
C GLY A 181 35.07 -33.78 17.90
N LYS A 182 34.26 -32.99 17.17
CA LYS A 182 34.19 -33.02 15.70
C LYS A 182 34.99 -31.90 15.06
N ARG A 183 35.35 -32.09 13.79
CA ARG A 183 35.87 -31.04 12.91
C ARG A 183 34.68 -30.36 12.22
N VAL A 184 34.49 -29.07 12.46
CA VAL A 184 33.30 -28.33 12.01
C VAL A 184 33.71 -27.18 11.10
N ALA A 185 33.07 -27.07 9.93
CA ALA A 185 33.13 -25.90 9.08
C ALA A 185 31.95 -24.97 9.36
N VAL A 186 32.21 -23.66 9.41
CA VAL A 186 31.18 -22.62 9.48
C VAL A 186 31.28 -21.75 8.24
N VAL A 187 30.22 -21.71 7.44
CA VAL A 187 30.17 -20.89 6.23
C VAL A 187 29.37 -19.62 6.50
N GLY A 188 30.05 -18.47 6.49
CA GLY A 188 29.46 -17.16 6.74
C GLY A 188 29.67 -16.66 8.17
N THR A 189 29.85 -15.34 8.30
CA THR A 189 30.19 -14.64 9.55
C THR A 189 29.12 -13.60 9.94
N GLY A 190 27.86 -13.90 9.62
CA GLY A 190 26.71 -13.03 9.93
C GLY A 190 26.30 -13.03 11.40
N ALA A 191 25.15 -12.40 11.70
CA ALA A 191 24.63 -12.26 13.06
C ALA A 191 24.41 -13.60 13.79
N SER A 192 24.03 -14.67 13.09
CA SER A 192 23.91 -16.00 13.67
C SER A 192 25.28 -16.58 14.02
N ALA A 193 26.25 -16.52 13.10
CA ALA A 193 27.57 -17.11 13.27
C ALA A 193 28.35 -16.49 14.43
N ILE A 194 28.31 -15.16 14.59
CA ILE A 194 28.98 -14.50 15.72
C ILE A 194 28.43 -14.86 17.10
N GLN A 195 27.26 -15.53 17.14
CA GLN A 195 26.64 -16.03 18.36
C GLN A 195 26.95 -17.51 18.60
N PHE A 196 26.81 -18.38 17.59
CA PHE A 196 27.06 -19.82 17.77
C PHE A 196 28.54 -20.20 17.72
N VAL A 197 29.39 -19.48 16.97
CA VAL A 197 30.84 -19.78 16.90
C VAL A 197 31.48 -19.76 18.29
N PRO A 198 31.32 -18.70 19.11
CA PRO A 198 31.83 -18.72 20.48
C PRO A 198 31.23 -19.82 21.36
N ALA A 199 29.97 -20.18 21.12
CA ALA A 199 29.26 -21.17 21.92
C ALA A 199 29.73 -22.61 21.66
N ILE A 200 30.19 -22.93 20.44
CA ILE A 200 30.62 -24.29 20.07
C ILE A 200 32.15 -24.45 20.05
N ALA A 201 32.92 -23.36 19.94
CA ALA A 201 34.37 -23.42 19.75
C ALA A 201 35.13 -24.12 20.91
N GLY A 202 34.54 -24.21 22.10
CA GLY A 202 35.13 -24.94 23.23
C GLY A 202 34.96 -26.46 23.16
N ASP A 203 33.96 -26.93 22.42
CA ASP A 203 33.54 -28.35 22.44
C ASP A 203 34.04 -29.13 21.22
N VAL A 204 34.28 -28.44 20.11
CA VAL A 204 34.74 -29.02 18.84
C VAL A 204 36.25 -29.29 18.84
N GLU A 205 36.69 -30.34 18.14
CA GLU A 205 38.11 -30.65 17.95
C GLU A 205 38.79 -29.54 17.12
N ARG A 206 38.16 -29.17 16.01
CA ARG A 206 38.64 -28.13 15.09
C ARG A 206 37.47 -27.34 14.54
N LEU A 207 37.58 -26.01 14.51
CA LEU A 207 36.61 -25.13 13.88
C LEU A 207 37.25 -24.37 12.72
N VAL A 208 36.68 -24.49 11.51
CA VAL A 208 37.13 -23.75 10.33
C VAL A 208 36.04 -22.75 9.93
N VAL A 209 36.31 -21.45 10.07
CA VAL A 209 35.36 -20.38 9.79
C VAL A 209 35.67 -19.75 8.45
N PHE A 210 34.78 -19.95 7.47
CA PHE A 210 34.89 -19.39 6.12
C PHE A 210 34.23 -18.02 6.07
N GLN A 211 35.06 -16.99 5.93
CA GLN A 211 34.66 -15.59 5.91
C GLN A 211 34.80 -15.00 4.51
N ARG A 212 33.67 -14.59 3.91
CA ARG A 212 33.67 -13.83 2.65
C ARG A 212 33.96 -12.34 2.85
N SER A 213 33.36 -11.73 3.86
CA SER A 213 33.63 -10.33 4.23
C SER A 213 33.58 -10.21 5.75
N PRO A 214 34.55 -9.54 6.38
CA PRO A 214 34.51 -9.29 7.83
C PRO A 214 33.36 -8.36 8.20
N ALA A 215 32.93 -8.39 9.45
CA ALA A 215 31.87 -7.54 9.96
C ALA A 215 32.38 -6.62 11.08
N TYR A 216 31.84 -5.41 11.17
CA TYR A 216 32.08 -4.54 12.33
C TYR A 216 31.38 -5.12 13.56
N VAL A 217 32.18 -5.52 14.54
CA VAL A 217 31.72 -6.07 15.83
C VAL A 217 31.96 -5.05 16.93
N ILE A 218 30.95 -4.79 17.76
CA ILE A 218 31.12 -3.98 18.97
C ILE A 218 30.72 -4.78 20.21
N PRO A 219 31.28 -4.45 21.39
CA PRO A 219 30.97 -5.16 22.62
C PRO A 219 29.48 -5.17 22.92
N ARG A 220 28.97 -6.32 23.30
CA ARG A 220 27.60 -6.48 23.81
C ARG A 220 27.67 -6.34 25.34
N PRO A 221 27.16 -5.25 25.93
CA PRO A 221 27.25 -5.01 27.37
C PRO A 221 26.17 -5.82 28.11
N ASP A 222 26.23 -7.14 27.97
CA ASP A 222 25.27 -8.06 28.58
C ASP A 222 25.64 -8.38 30.03
N ARG A 223 24.62 -8.50 30.89
CA ARG A 223 24.75 -8.94 32.28
C ARG A 223 23.43 -9.52 32.77
N ALA A 224 23.51 -10.37 33.78
CA ALA A 224 22.33 -10.77 34.54
C ALA A 224 21.73 -9.58 35.29
N TYR A 225 20.40 -9.56 35.39
CA TYR A 225 19.70 -8.70 36.33
C TYR A 225 19.92 -9.24 37.74
N ARG A 226 20.18 -8.35 38.69
CA ARG A 226 20.32 -8.71 40.09
C ARG A 226 18.93 -9.05 40.67
N PRO A 227 18.82 -9.95 41.65
CA PRO A 227 17.52 -10.33 42.23
C PRO A 227 16.69 -9.15 42.74
N TRP A 228 17.34 -8.12 43.29
CA TRP A 228 16.67 -6.91 43.76
C TRP A 228 16.16 -6.04 42.60
N GLU A 229 16.85 -6.00 41.45
CA GLU A 229 16.37 -5.27 40.26
C GLU A 229 15.07 -5.92 39.75
N GLN A 230 15.06 -7.25 39.65
CA GLN A 230 13.84 -7.99 39.27
C GLN A 230 12.73 -7.85 40.32
N ALA A 231 13.05 -7.86 41.62
CA ALA A 231 12.06 -7.62 42.68
C ALA A 231 11.44 -6.22 42.59
N LEU A 232 12.25 -5.19 42.31
CA LEU A 232 11.80 -3.82 42.12
C LEU A 232 10.87 -3.70 40.90
N LEU A 233 11.28 -4.28 39.76
CA LEU A 233 10.50 -4.25 38.52
C LEU A 233 9.17 -5.01 38.63
N ARG A 234 9.14 -6.10 39.43
CA ARG A 234 7.91 -6.83 39.76
C ARG A 234 6.94 -6.01 40.62
N ARG A 235 7.45 -5.30 41.63
CA ARG A 235 6.62 -4.57 42.60
C ARG A 235 6.14 -3.22 42.10
N LEU A 236 6.90 -2.55 41.22
CA LEU A 236 6.62 -1.18 40.77
C LEU A 236 6.46 -1.11 39.24
N PRO A 237 5.22 -1.21 38.72
CA PRO A 237 4.97 -1.15 37.27
C PRO A 237 5.48 0.12 36.58
N TRP A 238 5.52 1.26 37.28
CA TRP A 238 6.04 2.52 36.74
C TRP A 238 7.57 2.50 36.59
N ALA A 239 8.30 1.83 37.49
CA ALA A 239 9.75 1.70 37.41
C ALA A 239 10.15 0.94 36.14
N MET A 240 9.40 -0.09 35.79
CA MET A 240 9.56 -0.84 34.55
C MET A 240 9.26 0.01 33.30
N LYS A 241 8.22 0.86 33.35
CA LYS A 241 7.92 1.79 32.24
C LYS A 241 9.02 2.83 32.06
N LEU A 242 9.54 3.41 33.14
CA LEU A 242 10.66 4.35 33.10
C LEU A 242 11.95 3.68 32.60
N HIS A 243 12.24 2.46 33.07
CA HIS A 243 13.40 1.70 32.61
C HIS A 243 13.31 1.44 31.10
N ARG A 244 12.16 0.99 30.61
CA ARG A 244 11.91 0.81 29.17
C ARG A 244 12.04 2.12 28.40
N ALA A 245 11.51 3.24 28.91
CA ALA A 245 11.64 4.55 28.28
C ALA A 245 13.09 5.03 28.22
N ALA A 246 13.87 4.82 29.27
CA ALA A 246 15.29 5.15 29.31
C ALA A 246 16.09 4.34 28.28
N ILE A 247 15.83 3.02 28.17
CA ILE A 247 16.42 2.18 27.12
C ILE A 247 16.03 2.72 25.74
N TYR A 248 14.75 3.03 25.52
CA TYR A 248 14.26 3.56 24.26
C TYR A 248 14.97 4.85 23.86
N VAL A 249 15.04 5.85 24.75
CA VAL A 249 15.71 7.13 24.46
C VAL A 249 17.18 6.93 24.11
N ARG A 250 17.88 6.05 24.84
CA ARG A 250 19.29 5.72 24.59
C ARG A 250 19.53 5.06 23.22
N TYR A 251 18.61 4.22 22.75
CA TYR A 251 18.76 3.54 21.46
C TYR A 251 18.26 4.41 20.30
N GLU A 252 17.19 5.19 20.51
CA GLU A 252 16.68 6.15 19.54
C GLU A 252 17.70 7.26 19.24
N SER A 253 18.48 7.71 20.24
CA SER A 253 19.53 8.72 20.02
C SER A 253 20.64 8.25 19.07
N ARG A 254 20.86 6.93 18.96
CA ARG A 254 21.83 6.35 18.00
C ARG A 254 21.42 6.61 16.55
N ALA A 255 20.12 6.79 16.25
CA ALA A 255 19.65 7.07 14.90
C ALA A 255 20.30 8.33 14.29
N ILE A 256 20.74 9.29 15.12
CA ILE A 256 21.46 10.49 14.67
C ILE A 256 22.78 10.10 13.98
N ALA A 257 23.53 9.17 14.55
CA ALA A 257 24.80 8.68 14.01
C ALA A 257 24.59 7.92 12.69
N PHE A 258 23.51 7.13 12.58
CA PHE A 258 23.19 6.36 11.37
C PHE A 258 22.61 7.19 10.21
N THR A 259 22.01 8.35 10.47
CA THR A 259 21.22 9.08 9.45
C THR A 259 21.70 10.47 9.12
N ARG A 260 22.48 11.14 9.99
CA ARG A 260 22.82 12.57 9.83
C ARG A 260 24.28 12.93 9.99
N LEU A 261 25.07 12.15 10.74
CA LEU A 261 26.43 12.53 11.14
C LEU A 261 27.41 11.37 10.91
N HIS A 262 27.66 11.03 9.65
CA HIS A 262 28.52 9.91 9.23
C HIS A 262 29.93 9.94 9.85
N GLY A 263 30.51 11.12 10.06
CA GLY A 263 31.82 11.27 10.72
C GLY A 263 31.86 10.82 12.19
N LEU A 264 30.71 10.77 12.88
CA LEU A 264 30.63 10.23 14.25
C LEU A 264 30.69 8.70 14.28
N MET A 265 30.49 8.01 13.15
CA MET A 265 30.51 6.54 13.11
C MET A 265 31.90 5.97 13.36
N ASP A 266 32.98 6.63 12.91
CA ASP A 266 34.34 6.20 13.28
C ASP A 266 34.57 6.32 14.79
N VAL A 267 34.09 7.39 15.43
CA VAL A 267 34.24 7.56 16.89
C VAL A 267 33.38 6.57 17.66
N ALA A 268 32.12 6.38 17.26
CA ALA A 268 31.14 5.58 17.99
C ALA A 268 31.28 4.06 17.76
N VAL A 269 31.82 3.65 16.61
CA VAL A 269 31.93 2.24 16.20
C VAL A 269 33.36 1.88 15.81
N GLY A 270 34.02 2.68 14.98
CA GLY A 270 35.37 2.40 14.48
C GLY A 270 36.44 2.31 15.58
N ARG A 271 36.47 3.27 16.52
CA ARG A 271 37.40 3.27 17.66
C ARG A 271 37.12 2.11 18.64
N PRO A 272 35.87 1.86 19.08
CA PRO A 272 35.56 0.67 19.88
C PRO A 272 35.91 -0.65 19.19
N PHE A 273 35.63 -0.79 17.89
CA PHE A 273 35.99 -1.97 17.11
C PHE A 273 37.50 -2.18 17.08
N ARG A 274 38.29 -1.16 16.71
CA ARG A 274 39.76 -1.25 16.68
C ARG A 274 40.35 -1.61 18.04
N LYS A 275 39.81 -1.00 19.12
CA LYS A 275 40.24 -1.31 20.50
C LYS A 275 39.91 -2.76 20.88
N LEU A 276 38.73 -3.25 20.51
CA LEU A 276 38.31 -4.63 20.77
C LEU A 276 39.18 -5.62 19.99
N LEU A 277 39.38 -5.36 18.70
CA LEU A 277 40.20 -6.19 17.81
C LEU A 277 41.65 -6.29 18.29
N ALA A 278 42.26 -5.16 18.68
CA ALA A 278 43.62 -5.14 19.21
C ALA A 278 43.75 -5.86 20.57
N ARG A 279 42.70 -5.83 21.39
CA ARG A 279 42.67 -6.52 22.69
C ARG A 279 42.53 -8.04 22.52
N ASP A 280 41.63 -8.47 21.63
CA ASP A 280 41.19 -9.86 21.55
C ASP A 280 42.03 -10.70 20.56
N VAL A 281 42.67 -10.07 19.57
CA VAL A 281 43.44 -10.76 18.53
C VAL A 281 44.88 -10.23 18.53
N ARG A 282 45.82 -11.07 18.97
CA ARG A 282 47.25 -10.70 19.06
C ARG A 282 47.95 -10.67 17.69
N ASP A 283 47.66 -11.66 16.83
CA ASP A 283 48.26 -11.80 15.51
C ASP A 283 47.88 -10.62 14.57
N PRO A 284 48.85 -9.82 14.10
CA PRO A 284 48.61 -8.76 13.13
C PRO A 284 47.95 -9.23 11.83
N ALA A 285 48.37 -10.37 11.26
CA ALA A 285 47.84 -10.86 9.99
C ALA A 285 46.37 -11.29 10.12
N LEU A 286 45.99 -11.88 11.26
CA LEU A 286 44.60 -12.19 11.58
C LEU A 286 43.76 -10.92 11.81
N ARG A 287 44.33 -9.86 12.40
CA ARG A 287 43.64 -8.56 12.54
C ARG A 287 43.33 -7.92 11.21
N ASP A 288 44.25 -7.98 10.26
CA ASP A 288 44.03 -7.44 8.91
C ASP A 288 42.89 -8.19 8.20
N ARG A 289 42.87 -9.52 8.28
CA ARG A 289 41.78 -10.35 7.73
C ARG A 289 40.42 -10.15 8.41
N LEU A 290 40.40 -9.62 9.64
CA LEU A 290 39.16 -9.31 10.38
C LEU A 290 38.71 -7.86 10.22
N THR A 291 39.49 -7.01 9.55
CA THR A 291 39.18 -5.59 9.37
C THR A 291 38.33 -5.37 8.12
N PRO A 292 37.08 -4.86 8.24
CA PRO A 292 36.24 -4.57 7.08
C PRO A 292 36.83 -3.50 6.16
N ASP A 293 36.64 -3.68 4.86
CA ASP A 293 37.06 -2.80 3.76
C ASP A 293 35.93 -1.91 3.22
N TYR A 294 34.75 -1.94 3.84
CA TYR A 294 33.57 -1.19 3.44
C TYR A 294 33.12 -0.18 4.52
N PRO A 295 32.32 0.84 4.19
CA PRO A 295 31.91 1.88 5.16
C PRO A 295 31.17 1.33 6.38
N ILE A 296 31.45 1.91 7.56
CA ILE A 296 30.78 1.56 8.81
C ILE A 296 29.26 1.80 8.68
N GLY A 297 28.46 0.77 9.01
CA GLY A 297 27.00 0.83 8.98
C GLY A 297 26.36 0.36 7.66
N CYS A 298 27.17 0.13 6.62
CA CYS A 298 26.68 -0.38 5.35
C CYS A 298 26.14 -1.83 5.44
N LYS A 299 26.77 -2.64 6.30
CA LYS A 299 26.20 -3.90 6.78
C LYS A 299 25.78 -3.74 8.25
N ARG A 300 24.88 -4.62 8.72
CA ARG A 300 24.43 -4.62 10.12
C ARG A 300 25.63 -4.67 11.07
N LEU A 301 25.66 -3.74 12.04
CA LEU A 301 26.63 -3.81 13.13
C LEU A 301 26.31 -5.01 14.01
N LEU A 302 27.32 -5.79 14.34
CA LEU A 302 27.16 -7.01 15.10
C LEU A 302 27.54 -6.78 16.57
N LEU A 303 26.75 -7.32 17.50
CA LEU A 303 27.00 -7.21 18.94
C LEU A 303 27.57 -8.52 19.47
N SER A 304 28.86 -8.55 19.78
CA SER A 304 29.50 -9.70 20.43
C SER A 304 30.69 -9.23 21.25
N SER A 305 30.89 -9.85 22.41
CA SER A 305 32.04 -9.62 23.29
C SER A 305 33.09 -10.72 23.18
N ASP A 306 32.73 -11.86 22.57
CA ASP A 306 33.50 -13.11 22.64
C ASP A 306 33.96 -13.60 21.26
N TYR A 307 33.33 -13.12 20.17
CA TYR A 307 33.61 -13.59 18.82
C TYR A 307 35.06 -13.36 18.38
N LEU A 308 35.59 -12.14 18.51
CA LEU A 308 36.96 -11.84 18.09
C LEU A 308 37.99 -12.64 18.90
N ALA A 309 37.77 -12.79 20.20
CA ALA A 309 38.62 -13.62 21.06
C ALA A 309 38.55 -15.11 20.67
N THR A 310 37.38 -15.59 20.26
CA THR A 310 37.19 -16.97 19.78
C THR A 310 37.98 -17.25 18.51
N ILE A 311 38.00 -16.31 17.56
CA ILE A 311 38.76 -16.46 16.32
C ILE A 311 40.27 -16.57 16.57
N GLY A 312 40.76 -16.05 17.69
CA GLY A 312 42.17 -16.16 18.11
C GLY A 312 42.55 -17.47 18.84
N ARG A 313 41.64 -18.42 19.01
CA ARG A 313 41.92 -19.71 19.69
C ARG A 313 42.71 -20.66 18.77
N ASP A 314 43.56 -21.49 19.36
CA ASP A 314 44.42 -22.44 18.61
C ASP A 314 43.64 -23.47 17.79
N ASN A 315 42.45 -23.88 18.25
CA ASN A 315 41.58 -24.82 17.57
C ASN A 315 40.64 -24.16 16.53
N VAL A 316 40.72 -22.85 16.32
CA VAL A 316 39.88 -22.09 15.38
C VAL A 316 40.74 -21.54 14.24
N ALA A 317 40.36 -21.85 13.00
CA ALA A 317 41.01 -21.35 11.80
C ALA A 317 40.07 -20.41 11.04
N LEU A 318 40.51 -19.17 10.78
CA LEU A 318 39.82 -18.26 9.86
C LEU A 318 40.34 -18.47 8.44
N VAL A 319 39.44 -18.78 7.51
CA VAL A 319 39.71 -18.94 6.08
C VAL A 319 39.01 -17.83 5.32
N THR A 320 39.77 -17.07 4.52
CA THR A 320 39.26 -15.94 3.72
C THR A 320 39.28 -16.21 2.21
N GLN A 321 39.88 -17.34 1.82
CA GLN A 321 39.88 -17.86 0.46
C GLN A 321 38.46 -18.22 0.02
N ARG A 322 38.22 -18.14 -1.29
CA ARG A 322 36.91 -18.45 -1.85
C ARG A 322 36.70 -19.95 -1.81
N ILE A 323 35.51 -20.38 -1.39
CA ILE A 323 35.12 -21.80 -1.52
C ILE A 323 34.96 -22.12 -3.01
N ARG A 324 35.72 -23.12 -3.48
CA ARG A 324 35.63 -23.65 -4.85
C ARG A 324 34.46 -24.61 -4.96
N LEU A 325 34.42 -25.61 -4.09
CA LEU A 325 33.36 -26.62 -4.03
C LEU A 325 33.32 -27.32 -2.67
N VAL A 326 32.18 -27.93 -2.37
CA VAL A 326 32.01 -28.90 -1.28
C VAL A 326 32.33 -30.29 -1.84
N THR A 327 33.24 -30.99 -1.17
CA THR A 327 33.65 -32.36 -1.50
C THR A 327 32.88 -33.37 -0.65
N GLU A 328 33.01 -34.66 -0.94
CA GLU A 328 32.41 -35.72 -0.10
C GLU A 328 32.88 -35.68 1.37
N THR A 329 34.08 -35.15 1.65
CA THR A 329 34.74 -35.22 2.98
C THR A 329 35.04 -33.85 3.59
N GLY A 330 34.64 -32.75 2.95
CA GLY A 330 34.91 -31.41 3.45
C GLY A 330 34.77 -30.30 2.42
N ILE A 331 35.50 -29.19 2.60
CA ILE A 331 35.41 -28.00 1.74
C ILE A 331 36.76 -27.74 1.07
N GLU A 332 36.76 -27.50 -0.23
CA GLU A 332 37.96 -27.10 -0.99
C GLU A 332 37.91 -25.61 -1.34
N THR A 333 39.00 -24.90 -1.13
CA THR A 333 39.19 -23.49 -1.49
C THR A 333 39.86 -23.32 -2.85
N ASP A 334 39.82 -22.12 -3.40
CA ASP A 334 40.36 -21.78 -4.72
C ASP A 334 41.89 -21.85 -4.82
N ASP A 335 42.59 -21.81 -3.70
CA ASP A 335 44.03 -22.08 -3.58
C ASP A 335 44.38 -23.58 -3.58
N GLY A 336 43.39 -24.47 -3.75
CA GLY A 336 43.56 -25.92 -3.81
C GLY A 336 43.70 -26.58 -2.43
N VAL A 337 43.52 -25.84 -1.34
CA VAL A 337 43.56 -26.39 0.02
C VAL A 337 42.25 -27.12 0.32
N HIS A 338 42.36 -28.35 0.80
CA HIS A 338 41.23 -29.14 1.27
C HIS A 338 41.10 -29.07 2.80
N HIS A 339 39.90 -28.76 3.28
CA HIS A 339 39.55 -28.68 4.69
C HIS A 339 38.62 -29.85 5.05
N PRO A 340 39.14 -30.97 5.57
CA PRO A 340 38.32 -32.11 5.94
C PRO A 340 37.52 -31.81 7.21
N VAL A 341 36.21 -32.05 7.14
CA VAL A 341 35.27 -31.77 8.24
C VAL A 341 34.20 -32.83 8.35
N ASP A 342 33.70 -33.03 9.57
CA ASP A 342 32.62 -33.97 9.87
C ASP A 342 31.24 -33.28 9.79
N ALA A 343 31.22 -31.95 9.95
CA ALA A 343 30.00 -31.16 9.83
C ALA A 343 30.21 -29.78 9.19
N ILE A 344 29.16 -29.29 8.50
CA ILE A 344 29.10 -27.94 7.92
C ILE A 344 27.89 -27.20 8.48
N VAL A 345 28.12 -26.05 9.10
CA VAL A 345 27.07 -25.16 9.61
C VAL A 345 26.97 -23.91 8.75
N TYR A 346 25.83 -23.69 8.12
CA TYR A 346 25.58 -22.51 7.29
C TYR A 346 25.05 -21.35 8.14
N GLY A 347 25.89 -20.32 8.32
CA GLY A 347 25.57 -19.00 8.87
C GLY A 347 25.29 -17.97 7.78
N THR A 348 24.63 -18.39 6.69
CA THR A 348 24.53 -17.67 5.41
C THR A 348 23.36 -16.70 5.33
N GLY A 349 22.49 -16.66 6.34
CA GLY A 349 21.45 -15.64 6.49
C GLY A 349 20.11 -16.05 5.88
N PHE A 350 19.34 -15.08 5.40
CA PHE A 350 17.95 -15.25 4.97
C PHE A 350 17.67 -14.51 3.66
N ALA A 351 16.68 -14.98 2.90
CA ALA A 351 16.20 -14.33 1.67
C ALA A 351 15.32 -13.10 1.97
N ALA A 352 15.91 -12.07 2.57
CA ALA A 352 15.17 -10.94 3.17
C ALA A 352 14.46 -9.99 2.19
N THR A 353 14.84 -10.02 0.91
CA THR A 353 14.24 -9.21 -0.16
C THR A 353 13.10 -9.93 -0.88
N GLU A 354 12.95 -11.24 -0.67
CA GLU A 354 11.87 -12.06 -1.24
C GLU A 354 10.64 -12.04 -0.32
N PHE A 355 10.03 -10.86 -0.18
CA PHE A 355 8.84 -10.67 0.65
C PHE A 355 7.73 -11.63 0.22
N LEU A 356 7.17 -12.38 1.18
CA LEU A 356 6.02 -13.27 1.02
C LEU A 356 6.20 -14.46 0.06
N SER A 357 7.36 -14.64 -0.58
CA SER A 357 7.66 -15.82 -1.39
C SER A 357 7.71 -17.09 -0.54
N PRO A 358 7.18 -18.25 -1.02
CA PRO A 358 6.58 -18.52 -2.33
C PRO A 358 5.06 -18.28 -2.41
N MET A 359 4.44 -17.75 -1.35
CA MET A 359 3.00 -17.51 -1.30
C MET A 359 2.59 -16.48 -2.36
N ARG A 360 1.55 -16.79 -3.13
CA ARG A 360 1.02 -15.89 -4.16
C ARG A 360 -0.12 -15.03 -3.62
N ILE A 361 -0.02 -13.72 -3.76
CA ILE A 361 -1.06 -12.77 -3.36
C ILE A 361 -1.57 -12.06 -4.61
N THR A 362 -2.84 -12.25 -4.94
CA THR A 362 -3.47 -11.70 -6.14
C THR A 362 -4.54 -10.69 -5.73
N GLY A 363 -4.33 -9.43 -6.12
CA GLY A 363 -5.23 -8.31 -5.88
C GLY A 363 -6.29 -8.15 -6.97
N ARG A 364 -6.76 -6.92 -7.12
CA ARG A 364 -7.75 -6.50 -8.11
C ARG A 364 -7.25 -6.76 -9.54
N ASP A 365 -8.18 -7.09 -10.44
CA ASP A 365 -7.92 -7.30 -11.88
C ASP A 365 -6.83 -8.36 -12.16
N GLY A 366 -6.65 -9.32 -11.23
CA GLY A 366 -5.66 -10.40 -11.36
C GLY A 366 -4.21 -9.97 -11.10
N LEU A 367 -3.96 -8.79 -10.53
CA LEU A 367 -2.62 -8.29 -10.27
C LEU A 367 -1.89 -9.12 -9.20
N ASP A 368 -0.81 -9.81 -9.58
CA ASP A 368 0.06 -10.51 -8.63
C ASP A 368 1.00 -9.52 -7.90
N LEU A 369 1.18 -9.71 -6.58
CA LEU A 369 2.01 -8.83 -5.75
C LEU A 369 3.49 -8.86 -6.13
N ASN A 370 4.01 -10.02 -6.53
CA ASN A 370 5.40 -10.13 -6.97
C ASN A 370 5.59 -9.38 -8.30
N ASP A 371 4.58 -9.39 -9.17
CA ASP A 371 4.59 -8.61 -10.41
C ASP A 371 4.59 -7.10 -10.14
N ALA A 372 3.83 -6.65 -9.13
CA ALA A 372 3.83 -5.27 -8.67
C ALA A 372 5.18 -4.83 -8.07
N TRP A 373 5.98 -5.79 -7.58
CA TRP A 373 7.30 -5.57 -6.98
C TRP A 373 8.49 -5.90 -7.88
N ARG A 374 8.28 -6.22 -9.17
CA ARG A 374 9.38 -6.52 -10.13
C ARG A 374 10.48 -5.45 -10.21
N ARG A 375 10.18 -4.20 -9.83
CA ARG A 375 11.12 -3.06 -9.82
C ARG A 375 11.58 -2.66 -8.41
N GLY A 376 11.50 -3.58 -7.47
CA GLY A 376 11.83 -3.36 -6.05
C GLY A 376 10.57 -3.32 -5.18
N ALA A 377 10.60 -4.05 -4.07
CA ALA A 377 9.47 -4.13 -3.15
C ALA A 377 9.25 -2.80 -2.43
N GLN A 378 8.01 -2.33 -2.44
CA GLN A 378 7.59 -1.04 -1.90
C GLN A 378 6.20 -1.13 -1.27
N ALA A 379 5.96 -0.34 -0.22
CA ALA A 379 4.67 -0.32 0.47
C ALA A 379 4.44 1.04 1.15
N TYR A 380 3.20 1.54 1.12
CA TYR A 380 2.84 2.74 1.88
C TYR A 380 2.92 2.43 3.37
N LEU A 381 3.76 3.19 4.08
CA LEU A 381 4.13 2.93 5.48
C LEU A 381 4.71 1.54 5.75
N GLY A 382 5.14 0.81 4.70
CA GLY A 382 5.52 -0.60 4.82
C GLY A 382 4.34 -1.56 5.06
N LEU A 383 3.10 -1.10 4.85
CA LEU A 383 1.88 -1.82 5.22
C LEU A 383 1.02 -2.23 4.02
N THR A 384 0.85 -1.36 3.01
CA THR A 384 -0.17 -1.52 1.96
C THR A 384 0.37 -1.19 0.57
N VAL A 385 -0.20 -1.85 -0.44
CA VAL A 385 0.16 -1.68 -1.86
C VAL A 385 -1.12 -1.39 -2.67
N PRO A 386 -1.12 -0.42 -3.60
CA PRO A 386 -2.31 -0.11 -4.39
C PRO A 386 -2.78 -1.32 -5.19
N GLY A 387 -4.09 -1.55 -5.26
CA GLY A 387 -4.68 -2.70 -5.97
C GLY A 387 -4.77 -3.97 -5.13
N PHE A 388 -4.40 -3.92 -3.84
CA PHE A 388 -4.55 -5.02 -2.88
C PHE A 388 -5.44 -4.57 -1.70
N PRO A 389 -6.76 -4.38 -1.92
CA PRO A 389 -7.63 -3.82 -0.89
C PRO A 389 -7.67 -4.73 0.35
N ASN A 390 -7.77 -4.14 1.54
CA ASN A 390 -7.84 -4.86 2.82
C ASN A 390 -6.64 -5.77 3.16
N PHE A 391 -5.58 -5.79 2.36
CA PHE A 391 -4.36 -6.53 2.64
C PHE A 391 -3.34 -5.65 3.36
N PHE A 392 -2.84 -6.12 4.50
CA PHE A 392 -1.84 -5.43 5.31
C PHE A 392 -0.64 -6.33 5.58
N MET A 393 0.57 -5.77 5.49
CA MET A 393 1.79 -6.43 5.88
C MET A 393 2.33 -5.81 7.16
N LEU A 394 2.56 -6.62 8.18
CA LEU A 394 3.34 -6.24 9.35
C LEU A 394 4.79 -6.60 9.09
N TYR A 395 5.69 -5.66 9.35
CA TYR A 395 7.10 -5.76 9.01
C TYR A 395 7.38 -5.87 7.48
N GLY A 396 6.59 -5.19 6.65
CA GLY A 396 6.79 -5.12 5.20
C GLY A 396 7.96 -4.22 4.75
N PRO A 397 8.05 -3.89 3.46
CA PRO A 397 9.15 -3.09 2.89
C PRO A 397 9.42 -1.77 3.63
N ASN A 398 10.70 -1.37 3.71
CA ASN A 398 11.20 -0.14 4.32
C ASN A 398 10.84 0.06 5.81
N THR A 399 10.78 -1.02 6.60
CA THR A 399 10.45 -0.96 8.03
C THR A 399 11.49 -1.59 8.97
N ASN A 400 12.51 -2.27 8.43
CA ASN A 400 13.61 -2.81 9.22
C ASN A 400 14.46 -1.72 9.86
N LEU A 401 15.02 -2.02 11.04
CA LEU A 401 15.79 -1.09 11.85
C LEU A 401 17.17 -1.67 12.19
N GLY A 402 18.18 -0.80 12.22
CA GLY A 402 19.52 -1.12 12.72
C GLY A 402 19.84 -0.61 14.13
N HIS A 403 18.94 0.16 14.76
CA HIS A 403 19.25 0.94 15.98
C HIS A 403 18.23 0.83 17.11
N ASN A 404 17.03 0.28 16.89
CA ASN A 404 15.95 0.23 17.88
C ASN A 404 15.08 -1.04 17.69
N SER A 405 14.06 -1.23 18.52
CA SER A 405 13.23 -2.43 18.57
C SER A 405 12.20 -2.53 17.45
N ILE A 406 12.20 -3.65 16.73
CA ILE A 406 11.15 -3.94 15.74
C ILE A 406 9.77 -4.11 16.39
N VAL A 407 9.70 -4.55 17.66
CA VAL A 407 8.42 -4.67 18.38
C VAL A 407 7.72 -3.31 18.49
N TYR A 408 8.49 -2.23 18.63
CA TYR A 408 7.95 -0.87 18.64
C TYR A 408 7.33 -0.46 17.29
N MET A 409 7.97 -0.87 16.19
CA MET A 409 7.46 -0.65 14.83
C MET A 409 6.18 -1.46 14.61
N LEU A 410 6.19 -2.75 14.98
CA LEU A 410 5.04 -3.64 14.90
C LEU A 410 3.83 -3.07 15.66
N GLU A 411 4.01 -2.59 16.89
CA GLU A 411 2.92 -1.95 17.63
C GLU A 411 2.38 -0.69 16.94
N SER A 412 3.26 0.09 16.31
CA SER A 412 2.88 1.29 15.55
C SER A 412 2.13 0.92 14.26
N GLN A 413 2.49 -0.20 13.63
CA GLN A 413 1.85 -0.79 12.46
C GLN A 413 0.48 -1.36 12.81
N ILE A 414 0.39 -2.22 13.84
CA ILE A 414 -0.85 -2.79 14.35
C ILE A 414 -1.84 -1.69 14.73
N ALA A 415 -1.38 -0.65 15.45
CA ALA A 415 -2.22 0.49 15.79
C ALA A 415 -2.77 1.21 14.54
N HIS A 416 -1.99 1.26 13.45
CA HIS A 416 -2.42 1.83 12.17
C HIS A 416 -3.44 0.96 11.45
N VAL A 417 -3.18 -0.36 11.35
CA VAL A 417 -4.14 -1.32 10.78
C VAL A 417 -5.48 -1.21 11.52
N MET A 418 -5.46 -1.19 12.86
CA MET A 418 -6.67 -1.01 13.67
C MET A 418 -7.33 0.36 13.52
N ARG A 419 -6.60 1.41 13.11
CA ARG A 419 -7.20 2.70 12.71
C ARG A 419 -7.94 2.57 11.38
N CYS A 420 -7.35 1.86 10.41
CA CYS A 420 -7.98 1.58 9.12
C CYS A 420 -9.26 0.75 9.30
N VAL A 421 -9.20 -0.35 10.06
CA VAL A 421 -10.35 -1.22 10.35
C VAL A 421 -11.48 -0.46 11.07
N ARG A 422 -11.16 0.39 12.05
CA ARG A 422 -12.17 1.21 12.73
C ARG A 422 -12.79 2.27 11.80
N ALA A 423 -11.99 2.89 10.93
CA ALA A 423 -12.51 3.83 9.93
C ALA A 423 -13.43 3.11 8.94
N MET A 424 -13.03 1.92 8.47
CA MET A 424 -13.85 1.07 7.60
C MET A 424 -15.20 0.75 8.24
N ARG A 425 -15.21 0.30 9.50
CA ARG A 425 -16.46 0.02 10.23
C ARG A 425 -17.32 1.28 10.46
N ARG A 426 -16.71 2.39 10.87
CA ARG A 426 -17.41 3.67 11.10
C ARG A 426 -18.08 4.18 9.83
N ASP A 427 -17.39 4.07 8.70
CA ASP A 427 -17.83 4.64 7.42
C ASP A 427 -18.65 3.63 6.59
N GLY A 428 -18.97 2.45 7.15
CA GLY A 428 -19.70 1.38 6.47
C GLY A 428 -18.95 0.77 5.27
N ALA A 429 -17.67 1.06 5.11
CA ALA A 429 -16.89 0.58 3.98
C ALA A 429 -16.61 -0.93 4.08
N ARG A 430 -16.40 -1.56 2.92
CA ARG A 430 -15.99 -2.97 2.79
C ARG A 430 -14.58 -3.13 2.25
N ALA A 431 -14.02 -2.12 1.60
CA ALA A 431 -12.70 -2.15 1.01
C ALA A 431 -11.88 -0.90 1.35
N ILE A 432 -10.62 -1.12 1.72
CA ILE A 432 -9.60 -0.11 2.04
C ILE A 432 -8.46 -0.26 1.05
N ASP A 433 -8.27 0.71 0.15
CA ASP A 433 -7.16 0.70 -0.80
C ASP A 433 -6.35 2.00 -0.68
N VAL A 434 -5.05 1.93 -0.96
CA VAL A 434 -4.15 3.08 -0.85
C VAL A 434 -4.11 3.85 -2.18
N ASP A 435 -4.20 5.18 -2.08
CA ASP A 435 -4.08 6.06 -3.24
C ASP A 435 -2.69 5.88 -3.92
N PRO A 436 -2.64 5.49 -5.22
CA PRO A 436 -1.39 5.21 -5.92
C PRO A 436 -0.41 6.38 -5.95
N ARG A 437 -0.89 7.63 -5.98
CA ARG A 437 -0.04 8.82 -6.00
C ARG A 437 0.59 9.07 -4.64
N ARG A 438 -0.16 8.87 -3.56
CA ARG A 438 0.37 8.98 -2.18
C ARG A 438 1.35 7.86 -1.88
N TYR A 439 1.08 6.64 -2.36
CA TYR A 439 2.03 5.54 -2.37
C TYR A 439 3.34 5.94 -3.07
N ARG A 440 3.28 6.38 -4.34
CA ARG A 440 4.48 6.78 -5.11
C ARG A 440 5.24 7.92 -4.44
N ARG A 441 4.55 8.96 -3.98
CA ARG A 441 5.17 10.11 -3.28
C ARG A 441 5.86 9.69 -1.99
N TYR A 442 5.23 8.81 -1.21
CA TYR A 442 5.81 8.31 0.03
C TYR A 442 7.07 7.50 -0.25
N ASN A 443 7.01 6.54 -1.18
CA ASN A 443 8.15 5.69 -1.52
C ASN A 443 9.30 6.52 -2.12
N ALA A 444 9.03 7.47 -3.03
CA ALA A 444 10.06 8.36 -3.55
C ALA A 444 10.75 9.16 -2.42
N HIS A 445 10.00 9.66 -1.44
CA HIS A 445 10.57 10.35 -0.28
C HIS A 445 11.41 9.43 0.61
N VAL A 446 10.99 8.18 0.80
CA VAL A 446 11.76 7.18 1.57
C VAL A 446 13.06 6.85 0.85
N GLN A 447 13.01 6.59 -0.45
CA GLN A 447 14.19 6.25 -1.26
C GLN A 447 15.20 7.40 -1.31
N GLN A 448 14.74 8.64 -1.54
CA GLN A 448 15.60 9.84 -1.47
C GLN A 448 16.33 9.96 -0.13
N ARG A 449 15.70 9.54 0.98
CA ARG A 449 16.35 9.55 2.31
C ARG A 449 17.30 8.38 2.52
N LEU A 450 17.03 7.22 1.90
CA LEU A 450 17.91 6.06 1.97
C LEU A 450 19.20 6.29 1.18
N GLU A 451 19.15 7.00 0.05
CA GLU A 451 20.33 7.39 -0.75
C GLU A 451 21.38 8.13 0.11
N GLY A 452 20.96 9.02 1.01
CA GLY A 452 21.86 9.76 1.90
C GLY A 452 22.25 9.05 3.20
N SER A 453 21.85 7.79 3.40
CA SER A 453 22.05 7.04 4.65
C SER A 453 23.25 6.08 4.58
N VAL A 454 23.72 5.58 5.74
CA VAL A 454 24.81 4.58 5.76
C VAL A 454 24.43 3.23 5.15
N TRP A 455 23.13 2.97 4.93
CA TRP A 455 22.61 1.70 4.42
C TRP A 455 22.64 1.60 2.88
N SER A 456 23.28 2.56 2.23
CA SER A 456 23.47 2.64 0.77
C SER A 456 24.97 2.74 0.48
N GLY A 457 25.47 2.05 -0.56
CA GLY A 457 26.87 2.14 -0.99
C GLY A 457 27.71 0.85 -0.88
N CYS A 458 27.13 -0.30 -0.49
CA CYS A 458 27.78 -1.61 -0.58
C CYS A 458 26.76 -2.74 -0.78
N LYS A 459 27.23 -3.93 -1.19
CA LYS A 459 26.40 -5.13 -1.28
C LYS A 459 26.04 -5.64 0.13
N SER A 460 24.76 -5.59 0.47
CA SER A 460 24.19 -6.10 1.72
C SER A 460 22.81 -6.72 1.46
N TRP A 461 22.28 -7.49 2.42
CA TRP A 461 20.93 -8.06 2.30
C TRP A 461 19.81 -7.01 2.28
N TYR A 462 20.12 -5.74 2.52
CA TYR A 462 19.15 -4.65 2.45
C TYR A 462 18.79 -4.22 1.03
N VAL A 463 19.68 -4.52 0.08
CA VAL A 463 19.68 -3.98 -1.27
C VAL A 463 19.46 -5.12 -2.24
N ASP A 464 18.46 -4.97 -3.12
CA ASP A 464 18.20 -5.96 -4.17
C ASP A 464 19.23 -5.87 -5.32
N ALA A 465 19.10 -6.78 -6.29
CA ALA A 465 20.00 -6.82 -7.45
C ALA A 465 20.00 -5.53 -8.28
N SER A 466 18.95 -4.70 -8.18
CA SER A 466 18.82 -3.42 -8.89
C SER A 466 19.41 -2.23 -8.13
N GLY A 467 19.97 -2.46 -6.94
CA GLY A 467 20.48 -1.38 -6.08
C GLY A 467 19.40 -0.71 -5.22
N HIS A 468 18.18 -1.23 -5.22
CA HIS A 468 17.06 -0.67 -4.46
C HIS A 468 17.08 -1.16 -3.01
N ASN A 469 17.07 -0.24 -2.04
CA ASN A 469 16.93 -0.59 -0.63
C ASN A 469 15.45 -0.72 -0.27
N SER A 470 14.96 -1.97 -0.24
CA SER A 470 13.57 -2.30 0.04
C SER A 470 13.33 -2.68 1.51
N THR A 471 14.36 -2.76 2.35
CA THR A 471 14.23 -3.31 3.71
C THR A 471 14.17 -2.24 4.79
N ASN A 472 15.03 -1.23 4.75
CA ASN A 472 15.32 -0.37 5.92
C ASN A 472 14.47 0.89 5.99
N TRP A 473 14.20 1.34 7.22
CA TRP A 473 13.59 2.63 7.52
C TRP A 473 14.66 3.72 7.76
N PRO A 474 14.69 4.82 6.98
CA PRO A 474 15.76 5.83 7.04
C PRO A 474 15.58 6.91 8.13
N GLY A 475 14.82 6.63 9.18
CA GLY A 475 14.44 7.66 10.16
C GLY A 475 14.30 7.17 11.59
N PHE A 476 13.89 8.10 12.44
CA PHE A 476 13.53 7.84 13.83
C PHE A 476 12.26 7.00 13.92
N THR A 477 12.21 6.10 14.91
CA THR A 477 11.00 5.32 15.21
C THR A 477 9.89 6.22 15.78
N LEU A 478 10.23 7.33 16.45
CA LEU A 478 9.27 8.38 16.83
C LEU A 478 8.55 8.98 15.62
N THR A 479 9.30 9.32 14.57
CA THR A 479 8.71 9.88 13.34
C THR A 479 7.78 8.86 12.69
N TYR A 480 8.19 7.60 12.63
CA TYR A 480 7.35 6.52 12.11
C TYR A 480 6.04 6.37 12.91
N ARG A 481 6.12 6.32 14.24
CA ARG A 481 4.93 6.28 15.10
C ARG A 481 4.03 7.49 14.92
N TRP A 482 4.60 8.68 14.72
CA TRP A 482 3.83 9.90 14.49
C TRP A 482 3.05 9.83 13.16
N ILE A 483 3.70 9.45 12.06
CA ILE A 483 3.02 9.34 10.75
C ILE A 483 1.95 8.25 10.74
N THR A 484 2.21 7.09 11.38
CA THR A 484 1.24 6.00 11.45
C THR A 484 0.08 6.33 12.40
N ARG A 485 0.28 7.19 13.41
CA ARG A 485 -0.76 7.59 14.36
C ARG A 485 -1.63 8.75 13.90
N PHE A 486 -1.09 9.75 13.19
CA PHE A 486 -1.80 11.00 12.93
C PHE A 486 -2.16 11.21 11.46
N THR A 487 -1.21 11.03 10.54
CA THR A 487 -1.37 11.52 9.15
C THR A 487 -1.69 10.41 8.14
N GLY A 488 -1.35 9.16 8.44
CA GLY A 488 -1.40 8.05 7.48
C GLY A 488 -2.77 7.69 6.92
N LEU A 489 -3.86 7.87 7.68
CA LEU A 489 -5.20 7.49 7.23
C LEU A 489 -5.68 8.26 6.00
N SER A 490 -5.16 9.47 5.81
CA SER A 490 -5.57 10.31 4.69
C SER A 490 -5.16 9.70 3.34
N ALA A 491 -4.28 8.69 3.31
CA ALA A 491 -3.87 8.05 2.07
C ALA A 491 -4.79 6.94 1.56
N TYR A 492 -5.77 6.53 2.36
CA TYR A 492 -6.67 5.46 1.98
C TYR A 492 -7.97 5.99 1.37
N ARG A 493 -8.48 5.21 0.43
CA ARG A 493 -9.83 5.28 -0.11
C ARG A 493 -10.64 4.18 0.54
N PHE A 494 -11.82 4.55 1.05
CA PHE A 494 -12.77 3.64 1.68
C PHE A 494 -13.96 3.49 0.75
N THR A 495 -14.26 2.26 0.36
CA THR A 495 -15.33 1.96 -0.60
C THR A 495 -16.18 0.78 -0.13
N GLN A 496 -17.41 0.70 -0.61
CA GLN A 496 -18.27 -0.47 -0.49
C GLN A 496 -18.97 -0.72 -1.84
N PRO A 497 -19.31 -1.97 -2.18
CA PRO A 497 -20.17 -2.25 -3.33
C PRO A 497 -21.48 -1.46 -3.23
N ALA A 498 -21.94 -0.88 -4.35
CA ALA A 498 -23.25 -0.26 -4.43
C ALA A 498 -24.35 -1.33 -4.49
N THR A 499 -25.56 -0.96 -4.07
CA THR A 499 -26.76 -1.79 -4.21
C THR A 499 -27.78 -1.03 -5.08
N PRO A 500 -28.28 -1.61 -6.19
CA PRO A 500 -27.91 -2.91 -6.80
C PRO A 500 -26.44 -2.94 -7.29
N ALA A 501 -25.91 -4.15 -7.57
CA ALA A 501 -24.48 -4.49 -7.69
C ALA A 501 -23.75 -3.94 -8.95
N HIS A 502 -23.93 -2.66 -9.28
CA HIS A 502 -23.42 -2.05 -10.51
C HIS A 502 -22.53 -0.82 -10.28
N GLY A 503 -21.88 -0.73 -9.11
CA GLY A 503 -20.97 0.37 -8.80
C GLY A 503 -20.31 0.27 -7.42
N VAL A 504 -19.64 1.35 -7.01
CA VAL A 504 -19.06 1.49 -5.67
C VAL A 504 -19.54 2.76 -4.99
N VAL A 505 -19.84 2.69 -3.71
CA VAL A 505 -20.04 3.86 -2.86
C VAL A 505 -18.69 4.24 -2.24
N VAL A 506 -18.28 5.49 -2.44
CA VAL A 506 -17.03 6.07 -1.96
C VAL A 506 -17.32 6.89 -0.72
N ALA A 507 -16.76 6.49 0.42
CA ALA A 507 -16.91 7.24 1.66
C ALA A 507 -16.22 8.61 1.56
N PRO A 508 -16.72 9.64 2.27
CA PRO A 508 -16.06 10.93 2.31
C PRO A 508 -14.66 10.80 2.92
N PRO A 509 -13.68 11.61 2.50
CA PRO A 509 -12.37 11.61 3.11
C PRO A 509 -12.46 11.84 4.62
N ALA A 510 -11.77 11.01 5.40
CA ALA A 510 -11.75 11.15 6.86
C ALA A 510 -11.11 12.49 7.28
N GLY A 511 -11.80 13.26 8.13
CA GLY A 511 -11.25 14.45 8.78
C GLY A 511 -12.27 15.56 9.02
N ARG A 512 -12.08 16.33 10.09
CA ARG A 512 -12.98 17.45 10.47
C ARG A 512 -12.99 18.59 9.45
N VAL A 513 -11.84 18.84 8.79
CA VAL A 513 -11.71 19.91 7.79
C VAL A 513 -12.62 19.67 6.58
N GLU A 514 -12.62 18.45 6.06
CA GLU A 514 -13.47 18.07 4.92
C GLU A 514 -14.96 18.17 5.28
N ALA A 515 -15.33 17.70 6.47
CA ALA A 515 -16.71 17.74 6.95
C ALA A 515 -17.21 19.19 7.13
N LEU A 516 -16.38 20.06 7.72
CA LEU A 516 -16.72 21.48 7.92
C LEU A 516 -16.84 22.22 6.59
N ALA A 517 -15.86 22.05 5.69
CA ALA A 517 -15.90 22.67 4.37
C ALA A 517 -17.13 22.24 3.56
N ALA A 518 -17.49 20.95 3.65
CA ALA A 518 -18.70 20.41 3.04
C ALA A 518 -19.98 21.03 3.60
N ALA A 519 -20.08 21.17 4.93
CA ALA A 519 -21.23 21.78 5.58
C ALA A 519 -21.39 23.26 5.21
N SER A 520 -20.29 24.02 5.22
CA SER A 520 -20.29 25.44 4.84
C SER A 520 -20.72 25.66 3.39
N LEU A 521 -20.15 24.89 2.45
CA LEU A 521 -20.54 24.97 1.04
C LEU A 521 -21.99 24.58 0.81
N ARG A 522 -22.48 23.55 1.50
CA ARG A 522 -23.88 23.15 1.43
C ARG A 522 -24.81 24.26 1.91
N GLY A 523 -24.47 24.91 3.02
CA GLY A 523 -25.22 26.07 3.53
C GLY A 523 -25.25 27.22 2.52
N PHE A 524 -24.07 27.57 1.97
CA PHE A 524 -23.97 28.60 0.94
C PHE A 524 -24.80 28.28 -0.30
N LEU A 525 -24.67 27.07 -0.87
CA LEU A 525 -25.43 26.66 -2.05
C LEU A 525 -26.94 26.72 -1.80
N ARG A 526 -27.39 26.26 -0.63
CA ARG A 526 -28.82 26.23 -0.29
C ARG A 526 -29.42 27.62 -0.10
N VAL A 527 -28.66 28.57 0.46
CA VAL A 527 -29.18 29.91 0.83
C VAL A 527 -28.90 30.96 -0.25
N ALA A 528 -27.74 30.91 -0.91
CA ALA A 528 -27.30 31.96 -1.83
C ALA A 528 -27.37 31.57 -3.32
N PHE A 529 -27.29 30.28 -3.66
CA PHE A 529 -27.31 29.84 -5.07
C PHE A 529 -28.68 29.32 -5.50
N ARG A 530 -29.16 28.27 -4.82
CA ARG A 530 -30.39 27.53 -5.18
C ARG A 530 -31.65 28.40 -5.30
N PRO A 531 -31.87 29.45 -4.48
CA PRO A 531 -33.04 30.32 -4.63
C PRO A 531 -32.99 31.24 -5.85
N LEU A 532 -31.80 31.57 -6.35
CA LEU A 532 -31.59 32.55 -7.44
C LEU A 532 -31.51 31.90 -8.84
N ILE A 533 -31.56 30.57 -8.90
CA ILE A 533 -31.39 29.79 -10.14
C ILE A 533 -32.64 28.94 -10.39
N GLY A 534 -33.13 28.93 -11.63
CA GLY A 534 -34.41 28.35 -12.04
C GLY A 534 -35.61 29.31 -11.89
N PRO A 535 -36.85 28.80 -12.05
CA PRO A 535 -38.06 29.62 -12.00
C PRO A 535 -38.22 30.41 -10.69
N PRO A 536 -38.72 31.67 -10.74
CA PRO A 536 -39.30 32.36 -11.90
C PRO A 536 -38.28 33.09 -12.81
N PHE A 537 -36.98 32.96 -12.59
CA PHE A 537 -35.97 33.75 -13.30
C PHE A 537 -35.74 33.27 -14.74
N GLY A 538 -35.58 34.20 -15.68
CA GLY A 538 -35.20 33.93 -17.08
C GLY A 538 -33.69 33.69 -17.27
N ALA A 539 -33.30 33.15 -18.43
CA ALA A 539 -31.91 32.73 -18.73
C ALA A 539 -30.87 33.85 -18.53
N ARG A 540 -31.16 35.08 -18.96
CA ARG A 540 -30.24 36.23 -18.80
C ARG A 540 -29.89 36.51 -17.33
N MET A 541 -30.87 36.44 -16.43
CA MET A 541 -30.65 36.68 -14.99
C MET A 541 -29.81 35.55 -14.39
N GLN A 542 -30.16 34.30 -14.70
CA GLN A 542 -29.42 33.13 -14.20
C GLN A 542 -27.94 33.15 -14.67
N ARG A 543 -27.68 33.50 -15.93
CA ARG A 543 -26.32 33.67 -16.48
C ARG A 543 -25.53 34.76 -15.75
N ARG A 544 -26.16 35.90 -15.41
CA ARG A 544 -25.52 36.97 -14.62
C ARG A 544 -25.13 36.50 -13.21
N VAL A 545 -26.01 35.77 -12.53
CA VAL A 545 -25.71 35.21 -11.20
C VAL A 545 -24.51 34.27 -11.27
N VAL A 546 -24.48 33.37 -12.26
CA VAL A 546 -23.37 32.42 -12.42
C VAL A 546 -22.07 33.12 -12.80
N ALA A 547 -22.11 34.13 -13.67
CA ALA A 547 -20.94 34.93 -14.03
C ALA A 547 -20.33 35.62 -12.79
N LEU A 548 -21.16 36.19 -11.91
CA LEU A 548 -20.73 36.82 -10.66
C LEU A 548 -20.07 35.83 -9.69
N LEU A 549 -20.56 34.59 -9.66
CA LEU A 549 -20.03 33.53 -8.79
C LEU A 549 -18.83 32.78 -9.38
N SER A 550 -18.60 32.88 -10.69
CA SER A 550 -17.53 32.17 -11.39
C SER A 550 -16.12 32.36 -10.78
N PRO A 551 -15.71 33.53 -10.23
CA PRO A 551 -14.41 33.69 -9.58
C PRO A 551 -14.21 32.83 -8.33
N LEU A 552 -15.31 32.38 -7.68
CA LEU A 552 -15.26 31.48 -6.52
C LEU A 552 -14.93 30.03 -6.92
N MET A 553 -14.82 29.72 -8.22
CA MET A 553 -14.48 28.40 -8.73
C MET A 553 -13.15 28.43 -9.49
N PRO A 554 -12.03 28.78 -8.84
CA PRO A 554 -10.75 28.94 -9.51
C PRO A 554 -10.24 27.60 -10.06
N GLY A 555 -9.63 27.66 -11.25
CA GLY A 555 -8.87 26.55 -11.81
C GLY A 555 -7.60 26.22 -11.01
N ALA A 556 -7.06 25.03 -11.22
CA ALA A 556 -5.76 24.64 -10.72
C ALA A 556 -4.64 25.26 -11.58
N GLY A 557 -3.49 25.53 -10.96
CA GLY A 557 -2.26 25.83 -11.69
C GLY A 557 -1.70 24.59 -12.40
N GLY A 558 -0.64 24.77 -13.20
CA GLY A 558 0.01 23.66 -13.92
C GLY A 558 -0.47 23.47 -15.37
N THR A 559 -1.33 24.37 -15.87
CA THR A 559 -1.84 24.34 -17.25
C THR A 559 -1.48 25.60 -18.03
N LEU A 560 -1.45 25.49 -19.35
CA LEU A 560 -1.53 26.59 -20.31
C LEU A 560 -2.98 26.69 -20.79
N ARG A 561 -3.44 27.91 -21.07
CA ARG A 561 -4.79 28.16 -21.59
C ARG A 561 -4.71 29.06 -22.79
N TYR A 562 -5.36 28.67 -23.87
CA TYR A 562 -5.47 29.46 -25.09
C TYR A 562 -6.84 29.20 -25.73
N ARG A 563 -7.20 30.04 -26.70
CA ARG A 563 -8.46 29.91 -27.45
C ARG A 563 -8.18 29.45 -28.87
N THR A 564 -9.06 28.64 -29.40
CA THR A 564 -9.12 28.25 -30.81
C THR A 564 -10.58 28.31 -31.29
N SER A 565 -10.82 27.97 -32.55
CA SER A 565 -12.15 27.89 -33.15
C SER A 565 -12.33 26.54 -33.85
N ALA A 566 -13.49 25.90 -33.66
CA ALA A 566 -13.89 24.68 -34.33
C ALA A 566 -15.13 24.97 -35.19
N ALA A 567 -14.93 25.14 -36.51
CA ALA A 567 -15.98 25.55 -37.45
C ALA A 567 -16.80 26.78 -37.00
N GLY A 568 -16.14 27.77 -36.39
CA GLY A 568 -16.80 28.98 -35.89
C GLY A 568 -17.23 28.92 -34.42
N VAL A 569 -17.17 27.74 -33.78
CA VAL A 569 -17.42 27.57 -32.34
C VAL A 569 -16.16 27.95 -31.56
N PRO A 570 -16.19 28.95 -30.66
CA PRO A 570 -15.05 29.26 -29.80
C PRO A 570 -14.74 28.09 -28.85
N VAL A 571 -13.47 27.71 -28.73
CA VAL A 571 -13.02 26.63 -27.84
C VAL A 571 -11.92 27.15 -26.92
N GLU A 572 -12.07 26.98 -25.62
CA GLU A 572 -10.96 27.16 -24.67
C GLU A 572 -10.22 25.82 -24.54
N VAL A 573 -8.93 25.82 -24.87
CA VAL A 573 -8.06 24.66 -24.72
C VAL A 573 -7.21 24.81 -23.46
N ILE A 574 -7.29 23.82 -22.59
CA ILE A 574 -6.53 23.73 -21.35
C ILE A 574 -5.50 22.61 -21.49
N ALA A 575 -4.25 22.96 -21.76
CA ALA A 575 -3.16 22.00 -21.94
C ALA A 575 -2.32 21.85 -20.65
N PRO A 576 -1.91 20.64 -20.25
CA PRO A 576 -0.97 20.47 -19.15
C PRO A 576 0.41 21.04 -19.50
N LYS A 577 1.12 21.65 -18.54
CA LYS A 577 2.49 22.14 -18.75
C LYS A 577 3.53 21.02 -18.90
N ARG A 578 3.20 19.80 -18.49
CA ARG A 578 4.08 18.62 -18.51
C ARG A 578 3.27 17.40 -18.94
N GLY A 579 3.83 16.65 -19.88
CA GLY A 579 3.21 15.45 -20.44
C GLY A 579 2.32 15.77 -21.63
N ASP A 580 2.51 15.02 -22.71
CA ASP A 580 1.55 14.87 -23.79
C ASP A 580 1.41 13.37 -24.04
N ALA A 581 0.30 12.79 -23.59
CA ALA A 581 0.03 11.36 -23.77
C ALA A 581 -0.59 11.03 -25.14
N GLY A 582 -0.56 11.98 -26.09
CA GLY A 582 -1.00 11.77 -27.48
C GLY A 582 -2.51 11.61 -27.62
N GLY A 583 -3.29 12.31 -26.80
CA GLY A 583 -4.76 12.28 -26.81
C GLY A 583 -5.39 13.58 -26.33
N ALA A 584 -6.71 13.64 -26.27
CA ALA A 584 -7.45 14.84 -25.83
C ALA A 584 -8.75 14.49 -25.11
N ILE A 585 -9.22 15.39 -24.25
CA ILE A 585 -10.54 15.31 -23.60
C ILE A 585 -11.43 16.41 -24.18
N LEU A 586 -12.55 16.05 -24.81
CA LEU A 586 -13.61 17.00 -25.18
C LEU A 586 -14.59 17.11 -24.02
N TYR A 587 -14.58 18.25 -23.31
CA TYR A 587 -15.39 18.47 -22.12
C TYR A 587 -16.56 19.41 -22.40
N LEU A 588 -17.78 18.91 -22.23
CA LEU A 588 -19.03 19.64 -22.40
C LEU A 588 -19.59 20.02 -21.02
N HIS A 589 -19.75 21.31 -20.79
CA HIS A 589 -20.11 21.85 -19.48
C HIS A 589 -21.58 21.62 -19.11
N GLY A 590 -21.89 21.56 -17.82
CA GLY A 590 -23.27 21.50 -17.33
C GLY A 590 -23.99 22.86 -17.32
N GLY A 591 -25.13 22.92 -16.64
CA GLY A 591 -25.94 24.13 -16.50
C GLY A 591 -27.32 24.09 -17.16
N ALA A 592 -27.96 22.91 -17.15
CA ALA A 592 -29.31 22.70 -17.66
C ALA A 592 -29.52 23.20 -19.11
N PHE A 593 -28.48 23.09 -19.94
CA PHE A 593 -28.42 23.56 -21.34
C PHE A 593 -28.59 25.07 -21.56
N CYS A 594 -28.76 25.86 -20.49
CA CYS A 594 -29.13 27.27 -20.59
C CYS A 594 -28.11 28.23 -19.95
N LEU A 595 -27.18 27.73 -19.14
CA LEU A 595 -26.08 28.49 -18.56
C LEU A 595 -24.82 27.65 -18.48
N GLY A 596 -23.70 28.31 -18.13
CA GLY A 596 -22.38 27.69 -18.06
C GLY A 596 -21.44 28.31 -19.08
N GLY A 597 -20.34 27.63 -19.35
CA GLY A 597 -19.31 28.05 -20.29
C GLY A 597 -17.94 27.59 -19.83
N PRO A 598 -16.92 27.59 -20.71
CA PRO A 598 -15.58 27.11 -20.38
C PRO A 598 -14.99 27.78 -19.14
N HIS A 599 -15.22 29.08 -18.97
CA HIS A 599 -14.71 29.86 -17.83
C HIS A 599 -15.29 29.42 -16.47
N THR A 600 -16.54 28.96 -16.42
CA THR A 600 -17.21 28.53 -15.18
C THR A 600 -16.76 27.14 -14.71
N HIS A 601 -16.23 26.32 -15.64
CA HIS A 601 -15.82 24.93 -15.37
C HIS A 601 -14.30 24.76 -15.26
N ARG A 602 -13.54 25.86 -15.19
CA ARG A 602 -12.07 25.83 -15.04
C ARG A 602 -11.60 25.03 -13.83
N GLY A 603 -12.37 25.01 -12.73
CA GLY A 603 -12.09 24.19 -11.56
C GLY A 603 -12.01 22.68 -11.86
N VAL A 604 -12.77 22.21 -12.86
CA VAL A 604 -12.81 20.83 -13.34
C VAL A 604 -11.80 20.61 -14.47
N THR A 605 -11.88 21.40 -15.54
CA THR A 605 -11.10 21.16 -16.77
C THR A 605 -9.59 21.27 -16.54
N THR A 606 -9.13 22.23 -15.73
CA THR A 606 -7.69 22.34 -15.40
C THR A 606 -7.16 21.15 -14.60
N ARG A 607 -8.01 20.54 -13.76
CA ARG A 607 -7.63 19.36 -12.97
C ARG A 607 -7.65 18.10 -13.81
N LEU A 608 -8.65 17.93 -14.67
CA LEU A 608 -8.65 16.85 -15.65
C LEU A 608 -7.40 16.93 -16.53
N ALA A 609 -7.07 18.12 -17.05
CA ALA A 609 -5.88 18.29 -17.88
C ALA A 609 -4.59 17.93 -17.14
N THR A 610 -4.41 18.48 -15.93
CA THR A 610 -3.19 18.28 -15.13
C THR A 610 -3.03 16.84 -14.64
N GLU A 611 -4.12 16.20 -14.19
CA GLU A 611 -4.07 14.87 -13.59
C GLU A 611 -4.08 13.74 -14.65
N ALA A 612 -4.71 13.96 -15.81
CA ALA A 612 -4.70 13.00 -16.91
C ALA A 612 -3.45 13.15 -17.79
N GLY A 613 -2.81 14.33 -17.80
CA GLY A 613 -1.74 14.64 -18.75
C GLY A 613 -2.25 14.77 -20.18
N LEU A 614 -3.51 15.19 -20.35
CA LEU A 614 -4.19 15.35 -21.64
C LEU A 614 -4.69 16.80 -21.80
N PRO A 615 -4.57 17.42 -22.98
CA PRO A 615 -5.28 18.66 -23.27
C PRO A 615 -6.80 18.47 -23.16
N VAL A 616 -7.48 19.44 -22.55
CA VAL A 616 -8.94 19.50 -22.45
C VAL A 616 -9.47 20.59 -23.38
N TRP A 617 -10.34 20.22 -24.30
CA TRP A 617 -11.08 21.10 -25.19
C TRP A 617 -12.44 21.37 -24.60
N ALA A 618 -12.72 22.63 -24.28
CA ALA A 618 -14.01 23.08 -23.75
C ALA A 618 -14.66 24.06 -24.74
N PRO A 619 -15.57 23.59 -25.62
CA PRO A 619 -16.30 24.47 -26.52
C PRO A 619 -17.27 25.36 -25.75
N ASP A 620 -17.36 26.63 -26.17
CA ASP A 620 -18.38 27.58 -25.72
C ASP A 620 -19.63 27.40 -26.61
N TYR A 621 -20.27 26.24 -26.47
CA TYR A 621 -21.37 25.82 -27.33
C TYR A 621 -22.63 26.67 -27.10
N ARG A 622 -23.47 26.78 -28.14
CA ARG A 622 -24.68 27.59 -28.11
C ARG A 622 -25.70 27.08 -27.08
N LEU A 623 -26.28 28.01 -26.31
CA LEU A 623 -27.18 27.72 -25.20
C LEU A 623 -28.64 28.00 -25.53
N ALA A 624 -29.52 27.22 -24.91
CA ALA A 624 -30.96 27.46 -24.90
C ALA A 624 -31.32 28.61 -23.94
N PRO A 625 -32.45 29.32 -24.13
CA PRO A 625 -33.48 29.11 -25.16
C PRO A 625 -33.15 29.72 -26.53
N GLU A 626 -32.10 30.53 -26.66
CA GLU A 626 -31.78 31.22 -27.92
C GLU A 626 -31.41 30.24 -29.04
N HIS A 627 -30.81 29.11 -28.67
CA HIS A 627 -30.42 28.05 -29.57
C HIS A 627 -30.89 26.68 -29.02
N PRO A 628 -32.13 26.27 -29.28
CA PRO A 628 -32.62 24.96 -28.90
C PRO A 628 -31.87 23.84 -29.65
N SER A 629 -32.05 22.60 -29.18
CA SER A 629 -31.56 21.38 -29.82
C SER A 629 -31.95 21.32 -31.30
N PRO A 630 -31.03 20.92 -32.21
CA PRO A 630 -29.73 20.26 -31.93
C PRO A 630 -28.51 21.21 -31.85
N ALA A 631 -28.68 22.52 -31.74
CA ALA A 631 -27.56 23.48 -31.89
C ALA A 631 -26.31 23.17 -31.02
N ALA A 632 -26.50 22.81 -29.75
CA ALA A 632 -25.40 22.44 -28.85
C ALA A 632 -24.71 21.12 -29.27
N LEU A 633 -25.45 20.17 -29.84
CA LEU A 633 -24.91 18.91 -30.34
C LEU A 633 -24.12 19.14 -31.63
N ASP A 634 -24.62 20.00 -32.52
CA ASP A 634 -23.89 20.40 -33.73
C ASP A 634 -22.54 21.04 -33.38
N ASP A 635 -22.51 21.91 -32.36
CA ASP A 635 -21.28 22.54 -31.90
C ASP A 635 -20.30 21.53 -31.26
N ALA A 636 -20.83 20.52 -30.55
CA ALA A 636 -20.02 19.44 -29.99
C ALA A 636 -19.44 18.53 -31.09
N LEU A 637 -20.20 18.24 -32.15
CA LEU A 637 -19.73 17.51 -33.33
C LEU A 637 -18.65 18.30 -34.07
N ALA A 638 -18.84 19.62 -34.27
CA ALA A 638 -17.83 20.49 -34.86
C ALA A 638 -16.52 20.49 -34.06
N ALA A 639 -16.59 20.51 -32.72
CA ALA A 639 -15.42 20.42 -31.85
C ALA A 639 -14.72 19.05 -31.94
N TYR A 640 -15.48 17.96 -32.07
CA TYR A 640 -14.93 16.62 -32.29
C TYR A 640 -14.25 16.51 -33.66
N ASP A 641 -14.90 16.97 -34.72
CA ASP A 641 -14.37 16.95 -36.08
C ASP A 641 -13.08 17.79 -36.18
N ALA A 642 -13.00 18.91 -35.45
CA ALA A 642 -11.78 19.71 -35.34
C ALA A 642 -10.64 18.95 -34.62
N LEU A 643 -10.93 18.20 -33.55
CA LEU A 643 -9.94 17.33 -32.90
C LEU A 643 -9.43 16.24 -33.86
N ARG A 644 -10.33 15.64 -34.65
CA ARG A 644 -9.97 14.64 -35.67
C ARG A 644 -9.08 15.25 -36.75
N ALA A 645 -9.41 16.46 -37.22
CA ALA A 645 -8.62 17.19 -38.21
C ALA A 645 -7.22 17.57 -37.70
N GLN A 646 -7.03 17.70 -36.38
CA GLN A 646 -5.71 17.89 -35.75
C GLN A 646 -4.92 16.60 -35.56
N GLY A 647 -5.43 15.46 -36.04
CA GLY A 647 -4.74 14.18 -36.01
C GLY A 647 -5.00 13.33 -34.76
N HIS A 648 -5.89 13.74 -33.85
CA HIS A 648 -6.28 12.90 -32.73
C HIS A 648 -7.12 11.72 -33.23
N ALA A 649 -6.61 10.49 -33.10
CA ALA A 649 -7.36 9.27 -33.40
C ALA A 649 -8.59 9.12 -32.48
N PRO A 650 -9.71 8.47 -32.90
CA PRO A 650 -10.91 8.34 -32.07
C PRO A 650 -10.63 7.68 -30.72
N HIS A 651 -9.85 6.59 -30.72
CA HIS A 651 -9.42 5.86 -29.53
C HIS A 651 -8.43 6.65 -28.63
N ARG A 652 -8.05 7.88 -29.02
CA ARG A 652 -7.27 8.83 -28.21
C ARG A 652 -8.08 10.03 -27.73
N ILE A 653 -9.36 10.13 -28.10
CA ILE A 653 -10.27 11.19 -27.68
C ILE A 653 -11.16 10.65 -26.56
N VAL A 654 -11.29 11.39 -25.47
CA VAL A 654 -12.21 11.09 -24.37
C VAL A 654 -13.35 12.10 -24.40
N LEU A 655 -14.58 11.62 -24.34
CA LEU A 655 -15.76 12.48 -24.27
C LEU A 655 -16.17 12.64 -22.81
N ALA A 656 -16.37 13.87 -22.35
CA ALA A 656 -16.63 14.16 -20.95
C ALA A 656 -17.68 15.25 -20.77
N GLY A 657 -18.42 15.19 -19.67
CA GLY A 657 -19.30 16.29 -19.29
C GLY A 657 -20.02 16.08 -17.97
N ASP A 658 -20.55 17.17 -17.43
CA ASP A 658 -21.35 17.16 -16.20
C ASP A 658 -22.80 17.58 -16.43
N SER A 659 -23.74 16.99 -15.69
CA SER A 659 -25.16 17.34 -15.74
C SER A 659 -25.71 17.29 -17.18
N ALA A 660 -26.24 18.40 -17.68
CA ALA A 660 -26.64 18.58 -19.08
C ALA A 660 -25.50 18.33 -20.09
N GLY A 661 -24.27 18.72 -19.78
CA GLY A 661 -23.10 18.43 -20.62
C GLY A 661 -22.74 16.95 -20.63
N GLY A 662 -23.01 16.22 -19.55
CA GLY A 662 -22.91 14.76 -19.53
C GLY A 662 -23.93 14.10 -20.46
N ALA A 663 -25.17 14.61 -20.48
CA ALA A 663 -26.18 14.20 -21.46
C ALA A 663 -25.72 14.47 -22.90
N LEU A 664 -25.14 15.65 -23.13
CA LEU A 664 -24.65 16.06 -24.44
C LEU A 664 -23.46 15.21 -24.90
N ALA A 665 -22.56 14.82 -23.99
CA ALA A 665 -21.43 13.93 -24.29
C ALA A 665 -21.91 12.53 -24.69
N LEU A 666 -22.97 12.04 -24.06
CA LEU A 666 -23.60 10.77 -24.42
C LEU A 666 -24.32 10.87 -25.78
N ALA A 667 -25.05 11.96 -26.03
CA ALA A 667 -25.68 12.23 -27.32
C ALA A 667 -24.64 12.34 -28.45
N LEU A 668 -23.50 13.00 -28.20
CA LEU A 668 -22.38 13.05 -29.13
C LEU A 668 -21.84 11.66 -29.45
N ALA A 669 -21.64 10.81 -28.44
CA ALA A 669 -21.16 9.45 -28.66
C ALA A 669 -22.12 8.60 -29.51
N LEU A 670 -23.44 8.75 -29.29
CA LEU A 670 -24.47 8.11 -30.10
C LEU A 670 -24.47 8.62 -31.55
N ALA A 671 -24.41 9.94 -31.75
CA ALA A 671 -24.34 10.55 -33.07
C ALA A 671 -23.09 10.13 -33.85
N LEU A 672 -21.93 10.01 -33.18
CA LEU A 672 -20.69 9.51 -33.80
C LEU A 672 -20.85 8.04 -34.22
N ARG A 673 -21.45 7.20 -33.38
CA ARG A 673 -21.76 5.81 -33.75
C ARG A 673 -22.69 5.73 -34.96
N GLU A 674 -23.72 6.56 -35.01
CA GLU A 674 -24.66 6.63 -36.15
C GLU A 674 -23.98 7.10 -37.44
N ARG A 675 -22.95 7.95 -37.32
CA ARG A 675 -22.05 8.34 -38.45
C ARG A 675 -21.09 7.22 -38.88
N GLY A 676 -21.06 6.08 -38.17
CA GLY A 676 -20.09 5.01 -38.42
C GLY A 676 -18.67 5.32 -37.94
N GLU A 677 -18.49 6.35 -37.09
CA GLU A 677 -17.18 6.66 -36.51
C GLU A 677 -16.74 5.59 -35.50
N PRO A 678 -15.44 5.26 -35.45
CA PRO A 678 -14.91 4.40 -34.40
C PRO A 678 -15.15 5.00 -33.00
N ALA A 679 -15.38 4.14 -32.02
CA ALA A 679 -15.63 4.57 -30.65
C ALA A 679 -14.48 5.44 -30.09
N ALA A 680 -14.85 6.46 -29.33
CA ALA A 680 -13.91 7.25 -28.54
C ALA A 680 -13.17 6.37 -27.51
N ALA A 681 -12.11 6.88 -26.88
CA ALA A 681 -11.38 6.13 -25.86
C ALA A 681 -12.25 5.79 -24.63
N ALA A 682 -13.09 6.74 -24.20
CA ALA A 682 -13.92 6.62 -23.00
C ALA A 682 -15.00 7.72 -22.92
N LEU A 683 -16.00 7.47 -22.06
CA LEU A 683 -16.97 8.46 -21.59
C LEU A 683 -16.78 8.78 -20.09
N LEU A 684 -16.69 10.06 -19.75
CA LEU A 684 -16.61 10.55 -18.37
C LEU A 684 -17.86 11.37 -18.02
N LEU A 685 -18.78 10.80 -17.26
CA LEU A 685 -20.09 11.39 -17.02
C LEU A 685 -20.26 11.75 -15.55
N ILE A 686 -20.49 13.03 -15.25
CA ILE A 686 -20.70 13.53 -13.89
C ILE A 686 -22.18 13.88 -13.73
N SER A 687 -22.89 13.17 -12.86
CA SER A 687 -24.30 13.44 -12.54
C SER A 687 -25.18 13.68 -13.79
N PRO A 688 -25.12 12.84 -14.83
CA PRO A 688 -25.71 13.16 -16.13
C PRO A 688 -27.24 13.23 -16.06
N VAL A 689 -27.84 14.15 -16.83
CA VAL A 689 -29.30 14.18 -17.04
C VAL A 689 -29.62 13.23 -18.19
N THR A 690 -30.24 12.08 -17.91
CA THR A 690 -30.44 11.01 -18.91
C THR A 690 -31.90 10.70 -19.19
N ASP A 691 -32.79 11.17 -18.33
CA ASP A 691 -34.22 10.98 -18.44
C ASP A 691 -34.92 12.32 -18.71
N PRO A 692 -35.36 12.57 -19.95
CA PRO A 692 -36.05 13.82 -20.30
C PRO A 692 -37.42 13.95 -19.61
N ALA A 693 -38.03 12.84 -19.17
CA ALA A 693 -39.28 12.84 -18.42
C ALA A 693 -39.08 13.15 -16.92
N LEU A 694 -37.82 13.17 -16.45
CA LEU A 694 -37.47 13.37 -15.05
C LEU A 694 -38.23 12.40 -14.12
N GLY A 695 -38.33 11.13 -14.53
CA GLY A 695 -39.08 10.08 -13.83
C GLY A 695 -38.31 9.40 -12.69
N GLY A 696 -37.02 9.72 -12.50
CA GLY A 696 -36.17 9.12 -11.46
C GLY A 696 -36.69 9.35 -10.03
N ASP A 697 -36.74 8.29 -9.22
CA ASP A 697 -37.23 8.30 -7.83
C ASP A 697 -36.47 9.30 -6.92
N THR A 698 -35.15 9.45 -7.14
CA THR A 698 -34.32 10.39 -6.37
C THR A 698 -34.69 11.85 -6.60
N LEU A 699 -35.37 12.18 -7.69
CA LEU A 699 -35.88 13.52 -7.93
C LEU A 699 -36.89 13.94 -6.84
N ALA A 700 -37.71 12.99 -6.39
CA ALA A 700 -38.67 13.21 -5.32
C ALA A 700 -38.07 12.95 -3.94
N SER A 701 -37.32 11.86 -3.76
CA SER A 701 -36.82 11.43 -2.44
C SER A 701 -35.65 12.27 -1.93
N ARG A 702 -34.80 12.83 -2.83
CA ARG A 702 -33.65 13.68 -2.48
C ARG A 702 -33.88 15.17 -2.66
N ARG A 703 -35.12 15.60 -2.93
CA ARG A 703 -35.49 17.01 -3.20
C ARG A 703 -35.01 18.02 -2.15
N HIS A 704 -34.91 17.58 -0.90
CA HIS A 704 -34.47 18.40 0.23
C HIS A 704 -32.98 18.28 0.52
N ASP A 705 -32.37 17.14 0.14
CA ASP A 705 -30.96 16.85 0.39
C ASP A 705 -30.03 17.66 -0.52
N ASP A 706 -30.42 17.81 -1.79
CA ASP A 706 -29.65 18.53 -2.80
C ASP A 706 -29.64 20.04 -2.51
N PRO A 707 -28.47 20.65 -2.23
CA PRO A 707 -28.36 22.06 -1.95
C PRO A 707 -28.28 22.92 -3.21
N MET A 708 -28.15 22.33 -4.41
CA MET A 708 -27.84 23.07 -5.64
C MET A 708 -28.99 23.06 -6.63
N ILE A 709 -29.56 21.90 -6.93
CA ILE A 709 -30.56 21.76 -8.00
C ILE A 709 -31.96 21.42 -7.48
N ARG A 710 -32.97 21.76 -8.28
CA ARG A 710 -34.39 21.50 -8.02
C ARG A 710 -35.11 21.13 -9.30
N ARG A 711 -36.14 20.28 -9.19
CA ARG A 711 -36.96 19.79 -10.31
C ARG A 711 -37.38 20.89 -11.28
N GLY A 712 -37.95 21.99 -10.77
CA GLY A 712 -38.41 23.09 -11.62
C GLY A 712 -37.31 23.76 -12.46
N TRP A 713 -36.04 23.71 -12.03
CA TRP A 713 -34.93 24.22 -12.85
C TRP A 713 -34.59 23.26 -14.00
N LEU A 714 -34.58 21.95 -13.73
CA LEU A 714 -34.38 20.92 -14.76
C LEU A 714 -35.50 20.96 -15.81
N GLU A 715 -36.77 21.07 -15.37
CA GLU A 715 -37.92 21.20 -16.26
C GLU A 715 -37.86 22.46 -17.14
N GLN A 716 -37.40 23.58 -16.58
CA GLN A 716 -37.21 24.82 -17.34
C GLN A 716 -36.10 24.65 -18.40
N GLY A 717 -34.95 24.08 -18.00
CA GLY A 717 -33.81 23.84 -18.89
C GLY A 717 -34.14 22.88 -20.03
N LEU A 718 -34.75 21.74 -19.74
CA LEU A 718 -35.17 20.76 -20.76
C LEU A 718 -36.20 21.34 -21.73
N ARG A 719 -37.17 22.10 -21.23
CA ARG A 719 -38.17 22.77 -22.09
C ARG A 719 -37.52 23.78 -23.03
N TRP A 720 -36.58 24.58 -22.55
CA TRP A 720 -35.82 25.51 -23.39
C TRP A 720 -34.92 24.76 -24.37
N TYR A 721 -34.31 23.66 -23.96
CA TYR A 721 -33.45 22.84 -24.80
C TYR A 721 -34.22 22.18 -25.95
N HIS A 722 -35.40 21.60 -25.69
CA HIS A 722 -36.18 20.96 -26.75
C HIS A 722 -36.90 21.95 -27.67
N GLY A 723 -37.16 23.18 -27.21
CA GLY A 723 -37.92 24.18 -27.96
C GLY A 723 -39.44 23.90 -27.99
N ALA A 724 -40.22 24.88 -28.44
CA ALA A 724 -41.68 24.73 -28.54
C ALA A 724 -42.05 23.85 -29.74
N GLY A 725 -42.82 22.76 -29.50
CA GLY A 725 -43.38 21.91 -30.55
C GLY A 725 -42.54 20.67 -30.94
N SER A 726 -41.40 20.43 -30.30
CA SER A 726 -40.61 19.22 -30.53
C SER A 726 -41.15 18.04 -29.73
N LEU A 727 -41.39 16.89 -30.37
CA LEU A 727 -41.57 15.62 -29.67
C LEU A 727 -40.31 15.37 -28.84
N ALA A 728 -40.44 15.05 -27.56
CA ALA A 728 -39.28 14.73 -26.73
C ALA A 728 -38.45 13.64 -27.44
N PRO A 729 -37.17 13.89 -27.79
CA PRO A 729 -36.32 12.87 -28.39
C PRO A 729 -36.27 11.64 -27.47
N ARG A 730 -36.12 10.44 -28.04
CA ARG A 730 -35.87 9.24 -27.23
C ARG A 730 -34.68 9.51 -26.32
N GLY A 731 -34.87 9.34 -25.01
CA GLY A 731 -33.82 9.59 -24.04
C GLY A 731 -32.67 8.58 -24.22
N PRO A 732 -31.46 8.88 -23.72
CA PRO A 732 -30.38 7.90 -23.70
C PRO A 732 -30.73 6.58 -23.01
N LEU A 733 -31.68 6.59 -22.06
CA LEU A 733 -32.17 5.37 -21.39
C LEU A 733 -33.06 4.49 -22.28
N ASP A 734 -33.66 5.05 -23.34
CA ASP A 734 -34.54 4.35 -24.28
C ASP A 734 -33.80 3.94 -25.58
N THR A 735 -32.50 4.19 -25.64
CA THR A 735 -31.66 3.99 -26.82
C THR A 735 -30.71 2.82 -26.59
N ASP A 736 -30.51 1.96 -27.59
CA ASP A 736 -29.48 0.91 -27.52
C ASP A 736 -28.09 1.55 -27.41
N LEU A 737 -27.31 1.19 -26.38
CA LEU A 737 -25.98 1.73 -26.12
C LEU A 737 -24.85 0.85 -26.68
N ARG A 738 -25.14 -0.29 -27.32
CA ARG A 738 -24.10 -1.16 -27.92
C ARG A 738 -23.14 -0.39 -28.83
N GLY A 739 -21.86 -0.70 -28.70
CA GLY A 739 -20.79 -0.06 -29.48
C GLY A 739 -20.31 1.29 -28.94
N LEU A 740 -20.91 1.82 -27.87
CA LEU A 740 -20.36 2.97 -27.15
C LEU A 740 -19.09 2.60 -26.37
N PRO A 741 -18.20 3.57 -26.10
CA PRO A 741 -16.97 3.30 -25.39
C PRO A 741 -17.19 3.03 -23.89
N PRO A 742 -16.20 2.41 -23.21
CA PRO A 742 -16.24 2.23 -21.77
C PRO A 742 -16.48 3.55 -21.03
N MET A 743 -17.34 3.53 -20.02
CA MET A 743 -17.75 4.75 -19.31
C MET A 743 -17.51 4.69 -17.81
N LEU A 744 -17.16 5.85 -17.25
CA LEU A 744 -17.11 6.10 -15.80
C LEU A 744 -18.14 7.17 -15.45
N VAL A 745 -19.13 6.77 -14.67
CA VAL A 745 -20.22 7.62 -14.18
C VAL A 745 -19.97 7.96 -12.70
N GLN A 746 -20.01 9.24 -12.33
CA GLN A 746 -19.89 9.68 -10.93
C GLN A 746 -21.11 10.49 -10.51
N ALA A 747 -21.64 10.21 -9.32
CA ALA A 747 -22.77 10.92 -8.72
C ALA A 747 -22.58 11.09 -7.20
N GLY A 748 -23.25 12.04 -6.59
CA GLY A 748 -23.40 12.15 -5.14
C GLY A 748 -24.56 11.29 -4.63
N ASP A 749 -24.51 10.82 -3.38
CA ASP A 749 -25.63 10.08 -2.78
C ASP A 749 -26.81 10.97 -2.34
N GLN A 750 -26.59 12.28 -2.26
CA GLN A 750 -27.54 13.30 -1.82
C GLN A 750 -27.93 14.26 -2.96
N GLU A 751 -27.86 13.77 -4.20
CA GLU A 751 -28.32 14.53 -5.37
C GLU A 751 -29.61 13.97 -5.95
N VAL A 752 -30.37 14.84 -6.62
CA VAL A 752 -31.65 14.46 -7.23
C VAL A 752 -31.53 13.60 -8.49
N LEU A 753 -30.37 13.62 -9.17
CA LEU A 753 -30.10 12.83 -10.39
C LEU A 753 -29.36 11.50 -10.13
N LEU A 754 -29.29 11.05 -8.89
CA LEU A 754 -28.65 9.77 -8.57
C LEU A 754 -29.33 8.59 -9.28
N SER A 755 -30.66 8.63 -9.44
CA SER A 755 -31.44 7.62 -10.17
C SER A 755 -31.07 7.56 -11.65
N ASP A 756 -30.84 8.71 -12.29
CA ASP A 756 -30.36 8.80 -13.68
C ASP A 756 -29.00 8.11 -13.84
N ALA A 757 -28.04 8.44 -12.97
CA ALA A 757 -26.71 7.82 -13.01
C ALA A 757 -26.76 6.29 -12.81
N ARG A 758 -27.63 5.81 -11.91
CA ARG A 758 -27.83 4.37 -11.67
C ARG A 758 -28.44 3.66 -12.87
N ARG A 759 -29.57 4.17 -13.37
CA ARG A 759 -30.28 3.59 -14.52
C ARG A 759 -29.41 3.59 -15.77
N LEU A 760 -28.63 4.64 -16.00
CA LEU A 760 -27.68 4.67 -17.11
C LEU A 760 -26.62 3.57 -16.98
N ALA A 761 -26.04 3.40 -15.78
CA ALA A 761 -25.02 2.38 -15.56
C ALA A 761 -25.59 0.96 -15.73
N GLU A 762 -26.78 0.70 -15.20
CA GLU A 762 -27.51 -0.57 -15.37
C GLU A 762 -27.81 -0.84 -16.86
N HIS A 763 -28.32 0.16 -17.57
CA HIS A 763 -28.64 0.06 -19.00
C HIS A 763 -27.40 -0.16 -19.86
N ALA A 764 -26.31 0.57 -19.59
CA ALA A 764 -25.04 0.39 -20.30
C ALA A 764 -24.51 -1.05 -20.13
N LEU A 765 -24.53 -1.59 -18.92
CA LEU A 765 -24.12 -2.97 -18.65
C LEU A 765 -25.05 -3.99 -19.33
N ALA A 766 -26.37 -3.75 -19.32
CA ALA A 766 -27.34 -4.60 -20.03
C ALA A 766 -27.12 -4.60 -21.56
N CYS A 767 -26.68 -3.48 -22.12
CA CYS A 767 -26.23 -3.36 -23.51
C CYS A 767 -24.81 -3.91 -23.75
N GLY A 768 -24.13 -4.48 -22.76
CA GLY A 768 -22.76 -4.99 -22.90
C GLY A 768 -21.66 -3.92 -23.00
N VAL A 769 -21.96 -2.67 -22.62
CA VAL A 769 -20.98 -1.58 -22.54
C VAL A 769 -20.35 -1.56 -21.15
N PRO A 770 -19.01 -1.66 -21.02
CA PRO A 770 -18.36 -1.58 -19.72
C PRO A 770 -18.64 -0.24 -19.03
N CYS A 771 -19.34 -0.27 -17.91
CA CYS A 771 -19.66 0.93 -17.13
C CYS A 771 -19.22 0.76 -15.68
N ARG A 772 -18.49 1.75 -15.16
CA ARG A 772 -18.16 1.88 -13.75
C ARG A 772 -18.94 3.05 -13.14
N LEU A 773 -19.77 2.77 -12.15
CA LEU A 773 -20.47 3.80 -11.37
C LEU A 773 -19.77 4.06 -10.03
N GLU A 774 -19.53 5.32 -9.69
CA GLU A 774 -19.10 5.73 -8.34
C GLU A 774 -20.09 6.70 -7.71
N ILE A 775 -20.61 6.31 -6.55
CA ILE A 775 -21.52 7.13 -5.75
C ILE A 775 -20.73 7.70 -4.58
N HIS A 776 -20.60 9.02 -4.50
CA HIS A 776 -19.85 9.68 -3.45
C HIS A 776 -20.75 10.03 -2.27
N ALA A 777 -20.46 9.44 -1.11
CA ALA A 777 -21.30 9.61 0.06
C ALA A 777 -21.19 11.02 0.68
N ALA A 778 -22.31 11.53 1.20
CA ALA A 778 -22.51 12.90 1.66
C ALA A 778 -22.21 13.99 0.61
N ARG A 779 -22.39 13.70 -0.68
CA ARG A 779 -22.14 14.64 -1.79
C ARG A 779 -23.39 14.92 -2.61
N TRP A 780 -23.42 16.13 -3.17
CA TRP A 780 -24.53 16.67 -3.95
C TRP A 780 -24.20 16.74 -5.45
N HIS A 781 -25.17 17.20 -6.24
CA HIS A 781 -25.06 17.34 -7.69
C HIS A 781 -23.80 18.11 -8.09
N VAL A 782 -22.97 17.51 -8.95
CA VAL A 782 -21.72 18.10 -9.48
C VAL A 782 -20.85 18.76 -8.39
N PHE A 783 -20.66 18.07 -7.27
CA PHE A 783 -19.77 18.54 -6.20
C PHE A 783 -18.31 18.75 -6.67
N HIS A 784 -17.97 18.19 -7.84
CA HIS A 784 -16.69 18.32 -8.55
C HIS A 784 -16.29 19.78 -8.81
N LEU A 785 -17.26 20.67 -9.05
CA LEU A 785 -16.99 22.10 -9.24
C LEU A 785 -16.32 22.74 -8.01
N GLN A 786 -16.53 22.18 -6.81
CA GLN A 786 -15.94 22.68 -5.57
C GLN A 786 -14.58 22.04 -5.24
N ALA A 787 -13.85 21.52 -6.24
CA ALA A 787 -12.52 20.92 -6.08
C ALA A 787 -11.43 21.87 -5.56
N PHE A 788 -11.67 23.18 -5.51
CA PHE A 788 -10.78 24.09 -4.78
C PHE A 788 -10.90 23.88 -3.26
N TYR A 789 -12.12 23.68 -2.76
CA TYR A 789 -12.44 23.62 -1.33
C TYR A 789 -12.51 22.20 -0.78
N LEU A 790 -13.00 21.25 -1.58
CA LEU A 790 -13.25 19.88 -1.15
C LEU A 790 -12.15 18.95 -1.62
N ARG A 791 -11.68 18.10 -0.70
CA ARG A 791 -10.78 17.02 -1.04
C ARG A 791 -11.53 15.92 -1.81
N SER A 792 -12.76 15.58 -1.43
CA SER A 792 -13.54 14.56 -2.13
C SER A 792 -13.71 14.89 -3.61
N ALA A 793 -13.97 16.16 -3.95
CA ALA A 793 -14.11 16.64 -5.33
C ALA A 793 -12.80 16.47 -6.12
N ARG A 794 -11.65 16.80 -5.50
CA ARG A 794 -10.34 16.56 -6.13
C ARG A 794 -10.06 15.07 -6.32
N ASP A 795 -10.38 14.24 -5.33
CA ASP A 795 -10.14 12.80 -5.39
C ASP A 795 -11.06 12.13 -6.44
N ALA A 796 -12.30 12.62 -6.61
CA ALA A 796 -13.24 12.21 -7.65
C ALA A 796 -12.74 12.56 -9.07
N LEU A 797 -12.33 13.82 -9.29
CA LEU A 797 -11.74 14.27 -10.55
C LEU A 797 -10.45 13.54 -10.90
N ARG A 798 -9.63 13.18 -9.91
CA ARG A 798 -8.45 12.34 -10.13
C ARG A 798 -8.81 10.95 -10.62
N THR A 799 -9.91 10.38 -10.14
CA THR A 799 -10.37 9.07 -10.59
C THR A 799 -10.84 9.14 -12.04
N LEU A 800 -11.58 10.18 -12.43
CA LEU A 800 -11.96 10.44 -13.82
C LEU A 800 -10.74 10.61 -14.73
N ALA A 801 -9.78 11.43 -14.31
CA ALA A 801 -8.54 11.67 -15.05
C ALA A 801 -7.68 10.40 -15.21
N GLY A 802 -7.58 9.59 -14.15
CA GLY A 802 -6.86 8.31 -14.19
C GLY A 802 -7.53 7.31 -15.14
N PHE A 803 -8.86 7.21 -15.13
CA PHE A 803 -9.60 6.38 -16.07
C PHE A 803 -9.39 6.84 -17.52
N ALA A 804 -9.43 8.15 -17.78
CA ALA A 804 -9.13 8.72 -19.09
C ALA A 804 -7.73 8.34 -19.59
N ALA A 805 -6.70 8.60 -18.78
CA ALA A 805 -5.32 8.31 -19.13
C ALA A 805 -5.07 6.82 -19.38
N GLN A 806 -5.66 5.94 -18.55
CA GLN A 806 -5.57 4.49 -18.74
C GLN A 806 -6.21 4.04 -20.05
N ARG A 807 -7.38 4.58 -20.41
CA ARG A 807 -8.09 4.18 -21.63
C ARG A 807 -7.37 4.63 -22.90
N VAL A 808 -6.84 5.86 -22.89
CA VAL A 808 -6.00 6.37 -23.98
C VAL A 808 -4.72 5.56 -24.15
N ALA A 809 -4.13 5.08 -23.05
CA ALA A 809 -2.90 4.27 -23.07
C ALA A 809 -3.13 2.80 -23.44
N ALA A 810 -4.28 2.20 -23.09
CA ALA A 810 -4.59 0.79 -23.37
C ALA A 810 -4.83 0.51 -24.86
N THR A 811 -5.09 1.54 -25.65
CA THR A 811 -5.29 1.48 -27.10
C THR A 811 -4.04 1.89 -27.90
N ALA A 812 -2.91 2.13 -27.21
CA ALA A 812 -1.59 2.35 -27.79
C ALA A 812 -0.90 1.01 -28.04
#